data_AF-A0A445K2R7-F1
#
_entry.id   AF-A0A445K2R7-F1
#
_cell.length_a   1.000
_cell.length_b   1.000
_cell.length_c   1.000
_cell.angle_alpha   90.00
_cell.angle_beta   90.00
_cell.angle_gamma   90.00
#
_symmetry.space_group_name_H-M   'P 1'
#
loop_
_entity.id
_entity.type
_entity.pdbx_description
1 polymer ?
#
loop_
_entity_poly.entity_id
_entity_poly.type
_entity_poly.pdbx_seq_one_letter_code
_entity_poly.pdbx_strand_id
1 'polypeptide(L)'
;MEGLALPVAQSQSQQLPFPRPKLSAIPAGTAYGFVSLKRHRGSGFRFRTCLCSQAQAQAQAQAQGVPLPEQVTVTDPDNSVSGDSIRQRFLNFYASRGHKVLPSASLVPDDPTVLLTIAGMLQFKPIFLGKIPRQVPCAATAQRCIRTNDIHNVGLTARHQTFFEMLGNFSFGHYFKKQAILWAWELSTAEFGLPPDRLWISVYEDDDEAFQLWSHEVGVPVERIKRLGEEDNFWTSGVTGPCGPCSEIYYDFYPERGYVDADLNDDTRFIEFYNLVFMQYNKKDDGSLEPLKQKNIDTGLGLERMARILQKVPNNYETDLIFPIIEKASKLANVSYGIADDQTKRNLKIIGDHMRAIVFLISDGVVPSNVGRGYVVRRLIRRVVRTGRLLGINGDGRGDLEGAFLPMIAEKVVELSTHIDADVKNKAPRIFEELKREELRFVQTLERGEKLLEEKLSDALSSAERNGTVPCLAGEDVFLLYDTYGYPMEITKEVAEERGVSIDMDGFDIEMEKQRRQSQAAHNTVKLAIENGENIAENVPDTEFIGYDRLHCKAMIESLTVNGNPVPQVSEGSNVEVLLNKTPFYAESGGQIGDHGFLYISEGENQLKAVVEILDVQKSFGNIFVHKGTVQKGVVEVGKEVKAAVDVKLRQRAKVHHTATHLLQAALKKVIGQETSQAGSLVAFDRLRFDFNFHRPLRDSELAEIEKLINGWIEDATLLQTKVMPLVDAKSAGAIAMFGEKYGEE
;
A
#
# COMPACT_ATOMS: atom_id res chain seq x y z
N MET A 1 -42.63 38.64 -11.17
CA MET A 1 -42.18 37.99 -12.41
C MET A 1 -40.83 37.40 -12.11
N GLU A 2 -40.72 36.08 -12.31
CA GLU A 2 -39.50 35.26 -12.42
C GLU A 2 -38.53 35.31 -11.21
N GLY A 3 -38.37 34.30 -10.35
CA GLY A 3 -38.57 32.86 -10.50
C GLY A 3 -37.21 32.17 -10.68
N LEU A 4 -36.56 31.77 -9.58
CA LEU A 4 -35.48 30.77 -9.59
C LEU A 4 -35.46 30.05 -8.24
N ALA A 5 -35.92 28.81 -8.29
CA ALA A 5 -35.99 27.86 -7.18
C ALA A 5 -34.70 27.05 -7.10
N LEU A 6 -34.22 26.83 -5.89
CA LEU A 6 -33.21 25.81 -5.54
C LEU A 6 -33.91 24.45 -5.43
N PRO A 7 -33.45 23.37 -6.09
CA PRO A 7 -33.88 22.03 -5.76
C PRO A 7 -32.95 21.40 -4.71
N VAL A 8 -33.58 20.95 -3.64
CA VAL A 8 -33.09 20.00 -2.64
C VAL A 8 -32.79 18.66 -3.32
N ALA A 9 -31.56 18.17 -3.21
CA ALA A 9 -31.20 16.83 -3.68
C ALA A 9 -31.60 15.78 -2.62
N GLN A 10 -32.65 15.02 -2.92
CA GLN A 10 -33.02 13.80 -2.21
C GLN A 10 -32.17 12.64 -2.71
N SER A 11 -31.49 11.95 -1.79
CA SER A 11 -30.84 10.67 -2.03
C SER A 11 -31.90 9.58 -2.24
N GLN A 12 -32.12 9.14 -3.47
CA GLN A 12 -32.89 7.93 -3.77
C GLN A 12 -31.94 6.75 -4.00
N SER A 13 -32.04 5.78 -3.11
CA SER A 13 -31.52 4.43 -3.24
C SER A 13 -32.26 3.69 -4.35
N GLN A 14 -31.58 3.41 -5.47
CA GLN A 14 -32.12 2.52 -6.50
C GLN A 14 -31.71 1.07 -6.17
N GLN A 15 -32.68 0.30 -5.67
CA GLN A 15 -32.67 -1.16 -5.69
C GLN A 15 -32.89 -1.64 -7.13
N LEU A 16 -31.94 -2.36 -7.70
CA LEU A 16 -32.13 -3.12 -8.94
C LEU A 16 -32.60 -4.56 -8.61
N PRO A 17 -33.60 -5.11 -9.34
CA PRO A 17 -34.18 -6.42 -9.03
C PRO A 17 -33.40 -7.57 -9.69
N PHE A 18 -33.16 -8.63 -8.91
CA PHE A 18 -32.66 -9.92 -9.38
C PHE A 18 -33.67 -10.60 -10.33
N PRO A 19 -33.25 -11.17 -11.49
CA PRO A 19 -34.12 -12.03 -12.28
C PRO A 19 -34.13 -13.46 -11.71
N ARG A 20 -35.32 -13.94 -11.33
CA ARG A 20 -35.58 -15.35 -11.00
C ARG A 20 -35.54 -16.21 -12.26
N PRO A 21 -34.94 -17.41 -12.24
CA PRO A 21 -35.05 -18.35 -13.34
C PRO A 21 -36.46 -19.00 -13.36
N LYS A 22 -37.08 -19.00 -14.54
CA LYS A 22 -38.34 -19.72 -14.80
C LYS A 22 -38.06 -21.22 -14.89
N LEU A 23 -38.64 -22.01 -13.98
CA LEU A 23 -38.79 -23.45 -14.17
C LEU A 23 -39.83 -23.72 -15.27
N SER A 24 -39.40 -24.35 -16.36
CA SER A 24 -40.29 -25.02 -17.31
C SER A 24 -40.31 -26.52 -17.04
N ALA A 25 -41.48 -27.00 -16.64
CA ALA A 25 -41.79 -28.42 -16.51
C ALA A 25 -41.97 -29.08 -17.89
N ILE A 26 -41.40 -30.28 -18.08
CA ILE A 26 -41.77 -31.25 -19.13
C ILE A 26 -41.78 -32.66 -18.50
N PRO A 27 -42.76 -33.53 -18.85
CA PRO A 27 -43.21 -34.61 -17.98
C PRO A 27 -42.53 -35.97 -18.21
N ALA A 28 -42.73 -36.86 -17.24
CA ALA A 28 -42.40 -38.27 -17.30
C ALA A 28 -43.19 -39.01 -18.40
N GLY A 29 -42.51 -39.92 -19.10
CA GLY A 29 -43.09 -40.85 -20.06
C GLY A 29 -42.18 -42.06 -20.27
N THR A 30 -42.57 -43.17 -19.64
CA THR A 30 -42.03 -44.53 -19.69
C THR A 30 -42.13 -45.16 -21.08
N ALA A 31 -41.12 -45.92 -21.54
CA ALA A 31 -41.32 -47.18 -22.28
C ALA A 31 -40.01 -47.97 -22.48
N TYR A 32 -40.10 -49.26 -22.16
CA TYR A 32 -39.14 -50.33 -22.41
C TYR A 32 -38.98 -50.66 -23.90
N GLY A 33 -37.81 -51.15 -24.32
CA GLY A 33 -37.61 -51.76 -25.64
C GLY A 33 -36.25 -52.45 -25.83
N PHE A 34 -36.15 -53.71 -25.41
CA PHE A 34 -35.10 -54.65 -25.82
C PHE A 34 -35.27 -55.04 -27.30
N VAL A 35 -34.22 -54.99 -28.14
CA VAL A 35 -34.04 -55.91 -29.27
C VAL A 35 -32.55 -56.19 -29.53
N SER A 36 -32.29 -57.46 -29.83
CA SER A 36 -31.04 -58.20 -29.93
C SER A 36 -30.35 -58.15 -31.30
N LEU A 37 -29.06 -58.51 -31.25
CA LEU A 37 -28.10 -58.93 -32.28
C LEU A 37 -28.61 -59.26 -33.71
N LYS A 38 -27.80 -58.85 -34.70
CA LYS A 38 -27.45 -59.70 -35.85
C LYS A 38 -26.04 -59.40 -36.40
N ARG A 39 -25.17 -60.42 -36.38
CA ARG A 39 -23.92 -60.54 -37.15
C ARG A 39 -24.25 -60.88 -38.60
N HIS A 40 -23.54 -60.28 -39.57
CA HIS A 40 -23.15 -60.96 -40.81
C HIS A 40 -21.81 -60.43 -41.36
N ARG A 41 -21.02 -61.37 -41.87
CA ARG A 41 -19.64 -61.25 -42.38
C ARG A 41 -19.64 -60.85 -43.86
N GLY A 42 -18.55 -60.23 -44.31
CA GLY A 42 -18.08 -60.35 -45.70
C GLY A 42 -17.12 -59.26 -46.18
N SER A 43 -15.86 -59.64 -46.43
CA SER A 43 -14.86 -59.06 -47.37
C SER A 43 -14.67 -57.53 -47.41
N GLY A 44 -13.54 -56.89 -47.11
CA GLY A 44 -12.13 -57.27 -47.30
C GLY A 44 -11.51 -56.32 -48.34
N PHE A 45 -10.62 -55.39 -47.94
CA PHE A 45 -9.32 -55.06 -48.58
C PHE A 45 -8.57 -53.91 -47.84
N ARG A 46 -7.44 -54.30 -47.24
CA ARG A 46 -6.17 -53.63 -46.87
C ARG A 46 -6.08 -52.09 -46.69
N PHE A 47 -5.58 -51.68 -45.51
CA PHE A 47 -4.29 -50.97 -45.36
C PHE A 47 -3.67 -51.32 -43.99
N ARG A 48 -2.36 -51.60 -43.96
CA ARG A 48 -1.58 -52.06 -42.80
C ARG A 48 -1.27 -50.91 -41.85
N THR A 49 -1.62 -51.03 -40.57
CA THR A 49 -0.98 -50.31 -39.45
C THR A 49 -0.31 -51.32 -38.53
N CYS A 50 0.97 -51.08 -38.25
CA CYS A 50 1.81 -51.90 -37.38
C CYS A 50 1.56 -51.47 -35.92
N LEU A 51 0.54 -52.05 -35.29
CA LEU A 51 0.26 -51.94 -33.85
C LEU A 51 0.08 -53.35 -33.28
N CYS A 52 1.16 -54.13 -33.28
CA CYS A 52 1.23 -55.38 -32.53
C CYS A 52 2.70 -55.77 -32.32
N SER A 53 3.39 -55.03 -31.43
CA SER A 53 4.69 -55.48 -30.89
C SER A 53 4.96 -55.00 -29.46
N GLN A 54 4.19 -54.06 -28.90
CA GLN A 54 4.37 -53.60 -27.52
C GLN A 54 3.50 -54.34 -26.49
N ALA A 55 2.33 -54.86 -26.89
CA ALA A 55 1.41 -55.53 -25.97
C ALA A 55 1.86 -56.96 -25.56
N GLN A 56 2.75 -57.60 -26.32
CA GLN A 56 3.32 -58.91 -25.97
C GLN A 56 4.64 -58.80 -25.19
N ALA A 57 5.36 -57.68 -25.28
CA ALA A 57 6.60 -57.45 -24.53
C ALA A 57 6.34 -57.05 -23.06
N GLN A 58 5.24 -56.33 -22.78
CA GLN A 58 4.89 -55.92 -21.41
C GLN A 58 4.33 -57.06 -20.55
N ALA A 59 3.76 -58.11 -21.15
CA ALA A 59 3.26 -59.28 -20.42
C ALA A 59 4.38 -60.23 -19.94
N GLN A 60 5.60 -60.14 -20.49
CA GLN A 60 6.74 -60.96 -20.07
C GLN A 60 7.63 -60.27 -19.01
N ALA A 61 7.64 -58.94 -18.93
CA ALA A 61 8.44 -58.20 -17.96
C ALA A 61 7.88 -58.21 -16.52
N GLN A 62 6.58 -58.50 -16.34
CA GLN A 62 5.96 -58.61 -15.00
C GLN A 62 6.19 -59.97 -14.30
N ALA A 63 6.78 -60.95 -14.99
CA ALA A 63 7.06 -62.27 -14.41
C ALA A 63 8.48 -62.41 -13.84
N GLN A 64 9.36 -61.42 -14.03
CA GLN A 64 10.74 -61.44 -13.56
C GLN A 64 11.06 -60.08 -12.95
N GLY A 65 10.95 -59.96 -11.63
CA GLY A 65 11.06 -58.70 -10.88
C GLY A 65 12.38 -57.93 -11.08
N VAL A 66 12.47 -57.20 -12.19
CA VAL A 66 13.55 -56.27 -12.52
C VAL A 66 12.96 -54.85 -12.47
N PRO A 67 13.58 -53.88 -11.77
CA PRO A 67 13.09 -52.51 -11.73
C PRO A 67 13.19 -51.87 -13.11
N LEU A 68 12.13 -51.16 -13.54
CA LEU A 68 12.17 -50.34 -14.74
C LEU A 68 13.09 -49.12 -14.50
N PRO A 69 13.94 -48.74 -15.46
CA PRO A 69 14.79 -47.57 -15.30
C PRO A 69 13.94 -46.29 -15.31
N GLU A 70 14.19 -45.40 -14.36
CA GLU A 70 13.65 -44.05 -14.34
C GLU A 70 13.93 -43.37 -15.68
N GLN A 71 12.87 -42.91 -16.35
CA GLN A 71 13.01 -41.97 -17.45
C GLN A 71 13.41 -40.62 -16.87
N VAL A 72 14.71 -40.39 -16.73
CA VAL A 72 15.26 -39.05 -16.58
C VAL A 72 15.01 -38.33 -17.91
N THR A 73 13.97 -37.51 -17.97
CA THR A 73 13.82 -36.49 -19.01
C THR A 73 14.95 -35.48 -18.85
N VAL A 74 15.99 -35.63 -19.66
CA VAL A 74 17.01 -34.60 -19.83
C VAL A 74 16.34 -33.44 -20.58
N THR A 75 15.95 -32.40 -19.85
CA THR A 75 15.50 -31.14 -20.45
C THR A 75 16.69 -30.46 -21.11
N ASP A 76 16.53 -30.10 -22.38
CA ASP A 76 17.44 -29.20 -23.10
C ASP A 76 17.62 -27.91 -22.27
N PRO A 77 18.86 -27.52 -21.87
CA PRO A 77 19.08 -26.37 -20.99
C PRO A 77 18.48 -25.06 -21.51
N ASP A 78 18.33 -24.93 -22.83
CA ASP A 78 17.78 -23.74 -23.50
C ASP A 78 16.24 -23.62 -23.43
N ASN A 79 15.52 -24.65 -22.97
CA ASN A 79 14.05 -24.67 -22.92
C ASN A 79 13.47 -24.87 -21.51
N SER A 80 14.22 -24.49 -20.46
CA SER A 80 13.69 -24.50 -19.09
C SER A 80 12.43 -23.63 -18.98
N VAL A 81 11.41 -24.15 -18.28
CA VAL A 81 10.13 -23.47 -17.99
C VAL A 81 10.07 -22.89 -16.57
N SER A 82 11.20 -22.87 -15.84
CA SER A 82 11.28 -22.25 -14.51
C SER A 82 10.99 -20.75 -14.58
N GLY A 83 10.47 -20.18 -13.49
CA GLY A 83 10.24 -18.74 -13.39
C GLY A 83 11.50 -17.92 -13.65
N ASP A 84 12.67 -18.43 -13.24
CA ASP A 84 13.95 -17.79 -13.53
C ASP A 84 14.31 -17.80 -15.03
N SER A 85 14.10 -18.94 -15.70
CA SER A 85 14.27 -19.04 -17.15
C SER A 85 13.33 -18.09 -17.89
N ILE A 86 12.06 -18.01 -17.48
CA ILE A 86 11.07 -17.11 -18.07
C ILE A 86 11.52 -15.64 -17.93
N ARG A 87 11.97 -15.26 -16.73
CA ARG A 87 12.51 -13.91 -16.47
C ARG A 87 13.70 -13.61 -17.38
N GLN A 88 14.67 -14.51 -17.44
CA GLN A 88 15.89 -14.26 -18.21
C GLN A 88 15.63 -14.22 -19.71
N ARG A 89 14.75 -15.08 -20.23
CA ARG A 89 14.35 -15.10 -21.64
C ARG A 89 13.63 -13.81 -22.04
N PHE A 90 12.72 -13.31 -21.21
CA PHE A 90 12.08 -12.00 -21.42
C PHE A 90 13.13 -10.87 -21.48
N LEU A 91 14.03 -10.81 -20.50
CA LEU A 91 15.04 -9.75 -20.43
C LEU A 91 16.02 -9.81 -21.61
N ASN A 92 16.46 -11.01 -21.98
CA ASN A 92 17.35 -11.24 -23.14
C ASN A 92 16.66 -10.88 -24.46
N PHE A 93 15.39 -11.26 -24.62
CA PHE A 93 14.60 -10.96 -25.81
C PHE A 93 14.54 -9.44 -26.06
N TYR A 94 14.27 -8.65 -25.04
CA TYR A 94 14.25 -7.19 -25.17
C TYR A 94 15.64 -6.56 -25.21
N ALA A 95 16.64 -7.12 -24.50
CA ALA A 95 18.03 -6.68 -24.61
C ALA A 95 18.56 -6.80 -26.05
N SER A 96 18.23 -7.90 -26.75
CA SER A 96 18.59 -8.10 -28.15
C SER A 96 17.94 -7.09 -29.12
N ARG A 97 16.89 -6.39 -28.66
CA ARG A 97 16.16 -5.33 -29.39
C ARG A 97 16.57 -3.92 -28.95
N GLY A 98 17.63 -3.79 -28.18
CA GLY A 98 18.21 -2.52 -27.77
C GLY A 98 17.68 -1.96 -26.45
N HIS A 99 16.81 -2.67 -25.73
CA HIS A 99 16.36 -2.24 -24.41
C HIS A 99 17.49 -2.37 -23.39
N LYS A 100 17.66 -1.34 -22.57
CA LYS A 100 18.54 -1.43 -21.41
C LYS A 100 17.86 -2.27 -20.32
N VAL A 101 18.45 -3.42 -19.97
CA VAL A 101 18.01 -4.17 -18.78
C VAL A 101 18.39 -3.37 -17.53
N LEU A 102 17.39 -3.04 -16.71
CA LEU A 102 17.53 -2.32 -15.45
C LEU A 102 17.08 -3.21 -14.28
N PRO A 103 17.65 -3.01 -13.07
CA PRO A 103 17.23 -3.76 -11.89
C PRO A 103 15.79 -3.41 -11.49
N SER A 104 15.15 -4.29 -10.70
CA SER A 104 13.90 -3.96 -10.02
C SER A 104 14.12 -2.76 -9.10
N ALA A 105 13.21 -1.80 -9.12
CA ALA A 105 13.12 -0.76 -8.10
C ALA A 105 12.65 -1.35 -6.76
N SER A 106 12.79 -0.56 -5.69
CA SER A 106 12.27 -0.94 -4.38
C SER A 106 10.74 -1.03 -4.38
N LEU A 107 10.19 -1.89 -3.51
CA LEU A 107 8.79 -1.93 -3.11
C LEU A 107 8.36 -0.68 -2.34
N VAL A 108 9.31 0.10 -1.83
CA VAL A 108 9.11 1.42 -1.22
C VAL A 108 9.42 2.49 -2.27
N PRO A 109 8.40 3.03 -2.97
CA PRO A 109 8.64 4.02 -4.01
C PRO A 109 8.91 5.41 -3.43
N ASP A 110 9.70 6.20 -4.17
CA ASP A 110 9.90 7.64 -3.90
C ASP A 110 8.65 8.49 -4.23
N ASP A 111 7.71 7.94 -5.01
CA ASP A 111 6.46 8.61 -5.38
C ASP A 111 5.53 8.72 -4.16
N PRO A 112 5.19 9.95 -3.69
CA PRO A 112 4.35 10.14 -2.52
C PRO A 112 2.87 9.78 -2.74
N THR A 113 2.44 9.59 -4.00
CA THR A 113 1.04 9.28 -4.34
C THR A 113 0.69 7.80 -4.16
N VAL A 114 1.68 6.92 -3.94
CA VAL A 114 1.48 5.48 -3.81
C VAL A 114 2.22 4.92 -2.60
N LEU A 115 1.57 4.00 -1.90
CA LEU A 115 2.13 3.41 -0.70
C LEU A 115 3.24 2.39 -1.02
N LEU A 116 3.04 1.55 -2.04
CA LEU A 116 3.95 0.49 -2.45
C LEU A 116 4.08 0.48 -3.97
N THR A 117 5.15 -0.13 -4.49
CA THR A 117 5.31 -0.30 -5.93
C THR A 117 4.31 -1.32 -6.46
N ILE A 118 3.28 -0.83 -7.17
CA ILE A 118 2.15 -1.63 -7.69
C ILE A 118 2.31 -2.09 -9.14
N ALA A 119 3.29 -1.52 -9.86
CA ALA A 119 3.52 -1.74 -11.29
C ALA A 119 4.97 -1.41 -11.70
N GLY A 120 5.42 -2.02 -12.80
CA GLY A 120 6.75 -1.81 -13.41
C GLY A 120 7.05 -0.36 -13.80
N MET A 121 6.04 0.34 -14.33
CA MET A 121 6.14 1.70 -14.86
C MET A 121 6.47 2.76 -13.83
N LEU A 122 6.22 2.48 -12.53
CA LEU A 122 6.22 3.51 -11.49
C LEU A 122 7.58 4.20 -11.37
N GLN A 123 8.67 3.44 -11.48
CA GLN A 123 10.04 3.96 -11.46
C GLN A 123 10.35 4.92 -12.64
N PHE A 124 9.54 4.88 -13.71
CA PHE A 124 9.68 5.70 -14.90
C PHE A 124 8.61 6.80 -15.02
N LYS A 125 7.66 6.88 -14.08
CA LYS A 125 6.57 7.88 -14.09
C LYS A 125 7.06 9.32 -14.31
N PRO A 126 8.17 9.79 -13.70
CA PRO A 126 8.70 11.13 -13.99
C PRO A 126 9.19 11.31 -15.45
N ILE A 127 9.69 10.25 -16.09
CA ILE A 127 10.12 10.25 -17.50
C ILE A 127 8.89 10.33 -18.41
N PHE A 128 7.86 9.53 -18.15
CA PHE A 128 6.63 9.54 -18.94
C PHE A 128 5.91 10.89 -18.91
N LEU A 129 5.93 11.56 -17.75
CA LEU A 129 5.41 12.92 -17.57
C LEU A 129 6.31 14.01 -18.16
N GLY A 130 7.52 13.66 -18.63
CA GLY A 130 8.50 14.63 -19.13
C GLY A 130 9.03 15.58 -18.05
N LYS A 131 8.96 15.18 -16.77
CA LYS A 131 9.52 15.92 -15.63
C LYS A 131 11.04 15.78 -15.54
N ILE A 132 11.55 14.61 -15.94
CA ILE A 132 12.99 14.36 -16.07
C ILE A 132 13.30 13.82 -17.47
N PRO A 133 14.50 14.10 -18.02
CA PRO A 133 14.90 13.54 -19.30
C PRO A 133 15.10 12.03 -19.21
N ARG A 134 14.75 11.30 -20.28
CA ARG A 134 15.09 9.88 -20.41
C ARG A 134 16.61 9.70 -20.48
N GLN A 135 17.16 8.72 -19.78
CA GLN A 135 18.59 8.36 -19.86
C GLN A 135 18.88 7.32 -20.94
N VAL A 136 17.89 6.49 -21.25
CA VAL A 136 17.93 5.46 -22.29
C VAL A 136 16.67 5.59 -23.17
N PRO A 137 16.69 5.14 -24.43
CA PRO A 137 15.53 5.24 -25.31
C PRO A 137 14.42 4.25 -24.93
N CYS A 138 14.79 3.07 -24.43
CA CYS A 138 13.90 2.01 -23.97
C CYS A 138 14.59 1.19 -22.87
N ALA A 139 13.79 0.53 -22.02
CA ALA A 139 14.28 -0.26 -20.90
C ALA A 139 13.45 -1.54 -20.70
N ALA A 140 14.03 -2.57 -20.10
CA ALA A 140 13.32 -3.78 -19.68
C ALA A 140 13.65 -4.12 -18.22
N THR A 141 12.65 -4.57 -17.46
CA THR A 141 12.80 -4.90 -16.03
C THR A 141 11.96 -6.10 -15.65
N ALA A 142 12.40 -6.83 -14.62
CA ALA A 142 11.55 -7.73 -13.84
C ALA A 142 11.23 -7.02 -12.51
N GLN A 143 10.12 -6.28 -12.46
CA GLN A 143 9.77 -5.46 -11.30
C GLN A 143 8.99 -6.28 -10.27
N ARG A 144 9.49 -6.31 -9.03
CA ARG A 144 8.75 -6.80 -7.86
C ARG A 144 7.60 -5.85 -7.56
N CYS A 145 6.37 -6.36 -7.47
CA CYS A 145 5.16 -5.57 -7.24
C CYS A 145 4.37 -6.10 -6.04
N ILE A 146 3.70 -5.19 -5.32
CA ILE A 146 2.73 -5.56 -4.29
C ILE A 146 1.39 -4.90 -4.53
N ARG A 147 0.31 -5.68 -4.43
CA ARG A 147 -1.08 -5.21 -4.47
C ARG A 147 -1.87 -5.81 -3.31
N THR A 148 -2.58 -4.97 -2.57
CA THR A 148 -3.36 -5.38 -1.40
C THR A 148 -4.86 -5.19 -1.57
N ASN A 149 -5.31 -4.63 -2.70
CA ASN A 149 -6.73 -4.36 -2.96
C ASN A 149 -7.54 -5.66 -2.97
N ASP A 150 -6.99 -6.71 -3.57
CA ASP A 150 -7.65 -8.01 -3.74
C ASP A 150 -7.12 -9.07 -2.77
N ILE A 151 -6.64 -8.65 -1.60
CA ILE A 151 -6.04 -9.58 -0.62
C ILE A 151 -7.00 -10.69 -0.17
N HIS A 152 -8.32 -10.46 -0.24
CA HIS A 152 -9.34 -11.46 0.06
C HIS A 152 -9.43 -12.57 -1.02
N ASN A 153 -9.03 -12.28 -2.26
CA ASN A 153 -9.02 -13.23 -3.38
C ASN A 153 -7.77 -14.13 -3.40
N VAL A 154 -6.75 -13.80 -2.61
CA VAL A 154 -5.53 -14.60 -2.46
C VAL A 154 -5.85 -15.95 -1.81
N GLY A 155 -5.35 -17.01 -2.43
CA GLY A 155 -5.64 -18.41 -2.11
C GLY A 155 -7.03 -18.90 -2.56
N LEU A 156 -8.00 -18.00 -2.75
CA LEU A 156 -9.36 -18.33 -3.21
C LEU A 156 -9.40 -18.53 -4.73
N THR A 157 -8.94 -17.52 -5.46
CA THR A 157 -8.89 -17.56 -6.93
C THR A 157 -7.58 -18.19 -7.40
N ALA A 158 -7.55 -18.69 -8.63
CA ALA A 158 -6.36 -19.33 -9.20
C ALA A 158 -5.22 -18.34 -9.56
N ARG A 159 -5.47 -17.03 -9.56
CA ARG A 159 -4.58 -16.02 -10.17
C ARG A 159 -4.19 -14.82 -9.31
N HIS A 160 -4.93 -14.48 -8.25
CA HIS A 160 -4.65 -13.27 -7.47
C HIS A 160 -3.49 -13.49 -6.50
N GLN A 161 -2.60 -12.51 -6.40
CA GLN A 161 -1.38 -12.60 -5.61
C GLN A 161 -1.13 -11.26 -4.93
N THR A 162 -0.63 -11.28 -3.70
CA THR A 162 -0.20 -10.07 -3.01
C THR A 162 1.11 -9.58 -3.57
N PHE A 163 2.03 -10.53 -3.83
CA PHE A 163 3.33 -10.29 -4.43
C PHE A 163 3.44 -11.02 -5.76
N PHE A 164 3.90 -10.30 -6.78
CA PHE A 164 4.15 -10.87 -8.09
C PHE A 164 5.24 -10.08 -8.79
N GLU A 165 5.83 -10.66 -9.83
CA GLU A 165 6.81 -9.97 -10.65
C GLU A 165 6.19 -9.58 -11.99
N MET A 166 6.27 -8.29 -12.29
CA MET A 166 5.83 -7.72 -13.55
C MET A 166 7.03 -7.55 -14.46
N LEU A 167 7.12 -8.40 -15.49
CA LEU A 167 8.12 -8.27 -16.54
C LEU A 167 7.64 -7.18 -17.51
N GLY A 168 8.37 -6.07 -17.59
CA GLY A 168 7.96 -4.90 -18.35
C GLY A 168 9.01 -4.45 -19.35
N ASN A 169 8.56 -3.98 -20.51
CA ASN A 169 9.37 -3.31 -21.51
C ASN A 169 8.81 -1.91 -21.76
N PHE A 170 9.67 -0.91 -21.67
CA PHE A 170 9.28 0.50 -21.67
C PHE A 170 9.90 1.21 -22.86
N SER A 171 9.11 2.00 -23.57
CA SER A 171 9.56 2.91 -24.62
C SER A 171 9.35 4.34 -24.17
N PHE A 172 10.41 5.14 -24.17
CA PHE A 172 10.35 6.55 -23.83
C PHE A 172 10.36 7.39 -25.12
N GLY A 173 9.32 7.26 -25.95
CA GLY A 173 9.25 7.89 -27.27
C GLY A 173 10.15 7.27 -28.35
N HIS A 174 10.62 6.02 -28.18
CA HIS A 174 11.50 5.36 -29.14
C HIS A 174 10.75 4.57 -30.23
N TYR A 175 9.75 3.79 -29.80
CA TYR A 175 8.79 3.06 -30.63
C TYR A 175 7.40 3.12 -29.98
N PHE A 176 6.37 2.69 -30.71
CA PHE A 176 4.98 2.69 -30.24
C PHE A 176 4.26 1.38 -30.61
N LYS A 177 2.94 1.42 -30.83
CA LYS A 177 2.04 0.27 -31.01
C LYS A 177 2.57 -0.82 -31.95
N LYS A 178 2.99 -0.46 -33.17
CA LYS A 178 3.42 -1.46 -34.18
C LYS A 178 4.51 -2.38 -33.66
N GLN A 179 5.63 -1.83 -33.17
CA GLN A 179 6.71 -2.64 -32.62
C GLN A 179 6.31 -3.34 -31.33
N ALA A 180 5.55 -2.67 -30.45
CA ALA A 180 5.10 -3.28 -29.19
C ALA A 180 4.27 -4.54 -29.42
N ILE A 181 3.30 -4.49 -30.33
CA ILE A 181 2.41 -5.61 -30.69
C ILE A 181 3.20 -6.74 -31.37
N LEU A 182 4.03 -6.43 -32.37
CA LEU A 182 4.82 -7.44 -33.08
C LEU A 182 5.78 -8.18 -32.14
N TRP A 183 6.49 -7.46 -31.27
CA TRP A 183 7.40 -8.06 -30.31
C TRP A 183 6.69 -8.83 -29.21
N ALA A 184 5.54 -8.36 -28.73
CA ALA A 184 4.75 -9.11 -27.75
C ALA A 184 4.25 -10.44 -28.31
N TRP A 185 3.82 -10.46 -29.57
CA TRP A 185 3.42 -11.68 -30.26
C TRP A 185 4.59 -12.63 -30.50
N GLU A 186 5.73 -12.11 -30.98
CA GLU A 186 6.94 -12.90 -31.21
C GLU A 186 7.48 -13.49 -29.89
N LEU A 187 7.52 -12.71 -28.82
CA LEU A 187 7.88 -13.19 -27.48
C LEU A 187 6.94 -14.32 -27.03
N SER A 188 5.64 -14.17 -27.24
CA SER A 188 4.66 -15.17 -26.81
C SER A 188 4.75 -16.47 -27.62
N THR A 189 4.87 -16.38 -28.95
CA THR A 189 4.74 -17.52 -29.85
C THR A 189 6.07 -18.15 -30.25
N ALA A 190 7.11 -17.35 -30.47
CA ALA A 190 8.42 -17.84 -30.92
C ALA A 190 9.35 -18.08 -29.73
N GLU A 191 9.49 -17.08 -28.85
CA GLU A 191 10.35 -17.24 -27.66
C GLU A 191 9.70 -18.23 -26.69
N PHE A 192 8.53 -17.93 -26.11
CA PHE A 192 7.87 -18.81 -25.14
C PHE A 192 7.18 -20.04 -25.74
N GLY A 193 7.05 -20.13 -27.06
CA GLY A 193 6.48 -21.31 -27.72
C GLY A 193 4.98 -21.52 -27.47
N LEU A 194 4.23 -20.46 -27.12
CA LEU A 194 2.79 -20.58 -26.92
C LEU A 194 2.09 -20.85 -28.26
N PRO A 195 1.19 -21.85 -28.34
CA PRO A 195 0.44 -22.13 -29.56
C PRO A 195 -0.40 -20.90 -29.97
N PRO A 196 -0.21 -20.34 -31.18
CA PRO A 196 -0.96 -19.17 -31.64
C PRO A 196 -2.48 -19.38 -31.63
N ASP A 197 -2.93 -20.63 -31.76
CA ASP A 197 -4.34 -20.99 -31.75
C ASP A 197 -5.00 -20.93 -30.37
N ARG A 198 -4.21 -20.77 -29.31
CA ARG A 198 -4.66 -20.57 -27.93
C ARG A 198 -4.59 -19.12 -27.46
N LEU A 199 -4.10 -18.21 -28.30
CA LEU A 199 -3.96 -16.79 -27.94
C LEU A 199 -5.18 -16.00 -28.39
N TRP A 200 -5.66 -15.15 -27.48
CA TRP A 200 -6.77 -14.23 -27.68
C TRP A 200 -6.31 -12.82 -27.32
N ILE A 201 -6.92 -11.83 -27.97
CA ILE A 201 -6.51 -10.43 -27.84
C ILE A 201 -7.71 -9.60 -27.39
N SER A 202 -7.49 -8.69 -26.45
CA SER A 202 -8.40 -7.56 -26.20
C SER A 202 -7.80 -6.26 -26.74
N VAL A 203 -8.64 -5.35 -27.20
CA VAL A 203 -8.27 -3.99 -27.59
C VAL A 203 -9.32 -3.01 -27.06
N TYR A 204 -8.90 -1.81 -26.70
CA TYR A 204 -9.82 -0.74 -26.36
C TYR A 204 -10.82 -0.49 -27.49
N GLU A 205 -12.10 -0.28 -27.15
CA GLU A 205 -13.20 -0.22 -28.11
C GLU A 205 -12.99 0.82 -29.21
N ASP A 206 -12.33 1.94 -28.90
CA ASP A 206 -12.02 3.03 -29.83
C ASP A 206 -10.61 2.96 -30.45
N ASP A 207 -9.82 1.91 -30.17
CA ASP A 207 -8.45 1.77 -30.70
C ASP A 207 -8.39 0.93 -31.98
N ASP A 208 -8.86 1.52 -33.08
CA ASP A 208 -8.82 0.90 -34.41
C ASP A 208 -7.38 0.59 -34.89
N GLU A 209 -6.41 1.40 -34.50
CA GLU A 209 -5.00 1.18 -34.88
C GLU A 209 -4.49 -0.15 -34.31
N ALA A 210 -4.73 -0.41 -33.01
CA ALA A 210 -4.34 -1.66 -32.39
C ALA A 210 -5.08 -2.85 -33.02
N PHE A 211 -6.38 -2.72 -33.28
CA PHE A 211 -7.17 -3.77 -33.95
C PHE A 211 -6.59 -4.14 -35.32
N GLN A 212 -6.24 -3.15 -36.15
CA GLN A 212 -5.67 -3.38 -37.48
C GLN A 212 -4.29 -4.04 -37.40
N LEU A 213 -3.44 -3.62 -36.47
CA LEU A 213 -2.13 -4.23 -36.25
C LEU A 213 -2.26 -5.71 -35.87
N TRP A 214 -3.18 -6.06 -34.96
CA TRP A 214 -3.42 -7.46 -34.57
C TRP A 214 -4.02 -8.30 -35.70
N SER A 215 -5.03 -7.80 -36.39
CA SER A 215 -5.74 -8.56 -37.41
C SER A 215 -4.95 -8.71 -38.73
N HIS A 216 -4.26 -7.66 -39.18
CA HIS A 216 -3.64 -7.64 -40.52
C HIS A 216 -2.12 -7.85 -40.50
N GLU A 217 -1.41 -7.23 -39.55
CA GLU A 217 0.06 -7.33 -39.51
C GLU A 217 0.51 -8.58 -38.76
N VAL A 218 -0.14 -8.90 -37.62
CA VAL A 218 0.13 -10.14 -36.88
C VAL A 218 -0.63 -11.33 -37.49
N GLY A 219 -1.86 -11.11 -37.95
CA GLY A 219 -2.70 -12.15 -38.54
C GLY A 219 -3.55 -12.92 -37.53
N VAL A 220 -3.90 -12.32 -36.38
CA VAL A 220 -4.82 -12.93 -35.42
C VAL A 220 -6.23 -12.95 -36.02
N PRO A 221 -6.94 -14.10 -36.02
CA PRO A 221 -8.31 -14.17 -36.50
C PRO A 221 -9.23 -13.19 -35.76
N VAL A 222 -10.08 -12.48 -36.51
CA VAL A 222 -10.93 -11.40 -35.97
C VAL A 222 -11.85 -11.89 -34.85
N GLU A 223 -12.33 -13.14 -34.94
CA GLU A 223 -13.15 -13.77 -33.90
C GLU A 223 -12.43 -13.94 -32.55
N ARG A 224 -11.09 -13.85 -32.52
CA ARG A 224 -10.26 -13.88 -31.31
C ARG A 224 -9.75 -12.51 -30.86
N ILE A 225 -10.20 -11.44 -31.49
CA ILE A 225 -9.92 -10.06 -31.09
C ILE A 225 -11.21 -9.45 -30.53
N LYS A 226 -11.25 -9.20 -29.22
CA LYS A 226 -12.39 -8.60 -28.53
C LYS A 226 -12.15 -7.11 -28.31
N ARG A 227 -13.19 -6.30 -28.56
CA ARG A 227 -13.21 -4.88 -28.19
C ARG A 227 -13.84 -4.74 -26.81
N LEU A 228 -13.12 -4.17 -25.86
CA LEU A 228 -13.60 -3.96 -24.49
C LEU A 228 -13.57 -2.47 -24.12
N GLY A 229 -14.38 -2.08 -23.13
CA GLY A 229 -14.57 -0.69 -22.73
C GLY A 229 -13.44 -0.14 -21.86
N GLU A 230 -13.65 1.05 -21.30
CA GLU A 230 -12.66 1.78 -20.48
C GLU A 230 -12.22 0.98 -19.25
N GLU A 231 -13.13 0.25 -18.60
CA GLU A 231 -12.83 -0.52 -17.37
C GLU A 231 -11.78 -1.62 -17.61
N ASP A 232 -11.77 -2.22 -18.80
CA ASP A 232 -10.90 -3.34 -19.14
C ASP A 232 -9.67 -2.91 -19.96
N ASN A 233 -9.84 -1.98 -20.90
CA ASN A 233 -8.81 -1.64 -21.89
C ASN A 233 -8.41 -0.16 -21.92
N PHE A 234 -8.61 0.58 -20.84
CA PHE A 234 -8.01 1.89 -20.66
C PHE A 234 -7.25 1.97 -19.33
N TRP A 235 -5.93 2.13 -19.41
CA TRP A 235 -5.08 2.07 -18.23
C TRP A 235 -4.73 3.47 -17.71
N THR A 236 -4.74 3.64 -16.39
CA THR A 236 -4.35 4.87 -15.70
C THR A 236 -3.34 4.60 -14.58
N SER A 237 -2.38 5.51 -14.36
CA SER A 237 -1.36 5.36 -13.30
C SER A 237 -1.86 5.67 -11.89
N GLY A 238 -3.14 6.02 -11.74
CA GLY A 238 -3.75 6.54 -10.52
C GLY A 238 -4.83 7.58 -10.85
N VAL A 239 -5.26 8.36 -9.85
CA VAL A 239 -6.23 9.45 -10.04
C VAL A 239 -5.75 10.45 -11.09
N THR A 240 -4.43 10.73 -11.09
CA THR A 240 -3.75 11.52 -12.11
C THR A 240 -2.47 10.85 -12.60
N GLY A 241 -1.98 11.30 -13.76
CA GLY A 241 -0.72 10.86 -14.35
C GLY A 241 -0.85 10.23 -15.74
N PRO A 242 0.23 9.62 -16.25
CA PRO A 242 0.22 9.04 -17.59
C PRO A 242 -0.83 7.92 -17.73
N CYS A 243 -1.52 7.89 -18.87
CA CYS A 243 -2.59 6.96 -19.18
C CYS A 243 -2.73 6.76 -20.70
N GLY A 244 -3.53 5.78 -21.10
CA GLY A 244 -3.86 5.52 -22.50
C GLY A 244 -4.63 4.22 -22.70
N PRO A 245 -5.10 3.98 -23.94
CA PRO A 245 -5.71 2.70 -24.30
C PRO A 245 -4.68 1.58 -24.16
N CYS A 246 -5.15 0.37 -23.89
CA CYS A 246 -4.31 -0.81 -23.85
C CYS A 246 -4.90 -1.96 -24.67
N SER A 247 -4.05 -2.96 -24.89
CA SER A 247 -4.39 -4.21 -25.54
C SER A 247 -3.72 -5.34 -24.77
N GLU A 248 -4.46 -6.42 -24.54
CA GLU A 248 -4.00 -7.51 -23.68
C GLU A 248 -4.01 -8.85 -24.42
N ILE A 249 -3.12 -9.75 -24.01
CA ILE A 249 -3.00 -11.10 -24.54
C ILE A 249 -3.47 -12.09 -23.48
N TYR A 250 -4.40 -12.94 -23.87
CA TYR A 250 -4.99 -13.99 -23.04
C TYR A 250 -4.59 -15.36 -23.57
N TYR A 251 -4.43 -16.30 -22.65
CA TYR A 251 -4.26 -17.72 -22.97
C TYR A 251 -5.54 -18.50 -22.71
N ASP A 252 -6.00 -19.26 -23.70
CA ASP A 252 -7.17 -20.13 -23.63
C ASP A 252 -6.78 -21.54 -23.16
N PHE A 253 -7.19 -21.90 -21.95
CA PHE A 253 -6.98 -23.25 -21.43
C PHE A 253 -7.87 -24.29 -22.13
N TYR A 254 -9.05 -23.88 -22.63
CA TYR A 254 -10.10 -24.76 -23.16
C TYR A 254 -10.56 -24.32 -24.56
N PRO A 255 -9.67 -24.35 -25.57
CA PRO A 255 -9.99 -23.93 -26.94
C PRO A 255 -11.12 -24.72 -27.58
N GLU A 256 -11.38 -25.95 -27.11
CA GLU A 256 -12.51 -26.79 -27.53
C GLU A 256 -13.88 -26.19 -27.23
N ARG A 257 -13.97 -25.19 -26.33
CA ARG A 257 -15.22 -24.43 -26.06
C ARG A 257 -15.61 -23.48 -27.19
N GLY A 258 -14.77 -23.30 -28.22
CA GLY A 258 -15.08 -22.50 -29.40
C GLY A 258 -15.15 -20.98 -29.14
N TYR A 259 -15.56 -20.20 -30.15
CA TYR A 259 -15.47 -18.73 -30.11
C TYR A 259 -16.81 -17.99 -29.87
N VAL A 260 -17.95 -18.66 -30.04
CA VAL A 260 -19.29 -18.03 -30.06
C VAL A 260 -19.59 -17.32 -28.74
N ASP A 261 -19.31 -17.98 -27.61
CA ASP A 261 -19.57 -17.48 -26.26
C ASP A 261 -18.27 -17.19 -25.49
N ALA A 262 -17.21 -16.79 -26.21
CA ALA A 262 -15.93 -16.46 -25.58
C ALA A 262 -16.02 -15.11 -24.86
N ASP A 263 -16.07 -15.17 -23.53
CA ASP A 263 -15.92 -14.06 -22.59
C ASP A 263 -14.50 -14.10 -22.00
N LEU A 264 -13.70 -13.05 -22.25
CA LEU A 264 -12.32 -12.98 -21.75
C LEU A 264 -12.24 -12.79 -20.23
N ASN A 265 -13.36 -12.43 -19.58
CA ASN A 265 -13.48 -12.34 -18.14
C ASN A 265 -13.85 -13.69 -17.48
N ASP A 266 -14.06 -14.76 -18.27
CA ASP A 266 -14.21 -16.13 -17.75
C ASP A 266 -12.86 -16.66 -17.23
N ASP A 267 -12.57 -16.40 -15.96
CA ASP A 267 -11.37 -16.86 -15.24
C ASP A 267 -11.24 -18.40 -15.20
N THR A 268 -12.30 -19.16 -15.50
CA THR A 268 -12.23 -20.62 -15.63
C THR A 268 -11.63 -21.04 -16.96
N ARG A 269 -11.61 -20.15 -17.97
CA ARG A 269 -11.13 -20.44 -19.32
C ARG A 269 -9.90 -19.66 -19.72
N PHE A 270 -9.90 -18.37 -19.45
CA PHE A 270 -8.87 -17.46 -19.93
C PHE A 270 -7.99 -16.97 -18.78
N ILE A 271 -6.76 -16.61 -19.13
CA ILE A 271 -5.90 -15.84 -18.26
C ILE A 271 -5.20 -14.76 -19.08
N GLU A 272 -5.41 -13.50 -18.72
CA GLU A 272 -4.57 -12.39 -19.19
C GLU A 272 -3.16 -12.63 -18.65
N PHE A 273 -2.15 -12.60 -19.51
CA PHE A 273 -0.75 -12.75 -19.06
C PHE A 273 0.16 -11.61 -19.52
N TYR A 274 -0.29 -10.78 -20.45
CA TYR A 274 0.50 -9.68 -20.99
C TYR A 274 -0.38 -8.48 -21.39
N ASN A 275 -0.21 -7.35 -20.73
CA ASN A 275 -0.87 -6.08 -21.06
C ASN A 275 0.12 -5.12 -21.76
N LEU A 276 -0.32 -4.50 -22.86
CA LEU A 276 0.38 -3.49 -23.64
C LEU A 276 -0.36 -2.14 -23.53
N VAL A 277 0.18 -1.23 -22.71
CA VAL A 277 -0.38 0.11 -22.51
C VAL A 277 0.25 1.11 -23.49
N PHE A 278 -0.61 1.78 -24.26
CA PHE A 278 -0.22 2.78 -25.25
C PHE A 278 -0.34 4.18 -24.66
N MET A 279 0.54 4.50 -23.71
CA MET A 279 0.53 5.77 -22.99
C MET A 279 0.66 6.96 -23.95
N GLN A 280 -0.39 7.76 -24.04
CA GLN A 280 -0.43 8.94 -24.92
C GLN A 280 -1.13 10.14 -24.29
N TYR A 281 -1.70 9.99 -23.09
CA TYR A 281 -2.38 11.05 -22.36
C TYR A 281 -1.85 11.17 -20.92
N ASN A 282 -2.09 12.32 -20.31
CA ASN A 282 -1.92 12.61 -18.90
C ASN A 282 -3.28 13.01 -18.32
N LYS A 283 -3.78 12.22 -17.38
CA LYS A 283 -5.05 12.47 -16.69
C LYS A 283 -4.85 13.52 -15.60
N LYS A 284 -5.68 14.56 -15.64
CA LYS A 284 -5.71 15.66 -14.66
C LYS A 284 -6.67 15.37 -13.51
N ASP A 285 -6.59 16.18 -12.46
CA ASP A 285 -7.43 16.05 -11.26
C ASP A 285 -8.94 16.22 -11.59
N ASP A 286 -9.27 17.00 -12.63
CA ASP A 286 -10.65 17.18 -13.12
C ASP A 286 -11.12 16.05 -14.07
N GLY A 287 -10.28 15.03 -14.28
CA GLY A 287 -10.55 13.90 -15.17
C GLY A 287 -10.22 14.16 -16.65
N SER A 288 -9.84 15.38 -17.04
CA SER A 288 -9.49 15.69 -18.42
C SER A 288 -8.19 15.01 -18.87
N LEU A 289 -8.10 14.71 -20.17
CA LEU A 289 -6.96 14.05 -20.80
C LEU A 289 -6.15 15.04 -21.63
N GLU A 290 -4.90 15.29 -21.23
CA GLU A 290 -3.95 16.08 -22.01
C GLU A 290 -2.98 15.17 -22.78
N PRO A 291 -2.68 15.43 -24.06
CA PRO A 291 -1.66 14.69 -24.78
C PRO A 291 -0.28 14.76 -24.11
N LEU A 292 0.40 13.62 -23.99
CA LEU A 292 1.79 13.57 -23.55
C LEU A 292 2.72 14.17 -24.61
N LYS A 293 3.83 14.80 -24.18
CA LYS A 293 4.87 15.35 -25.07
C LYS A 293 5.38 14.32 -26.09
N GLN A 294 5.45 13.07 -25.68
CA GLN A 294 5.82 11.93 -26.50
C GLN A 294 4.94 10.74 -26.11
N LYS A 295 4.56 9.94 -27.10
CA LYS A 295 3.86 8.67 -26.86
C LYS A 295 4.85 7.64 -26.33
N ASN A 296 4.43 6.85 -25.35
CA ASN A 296 5.28 5.90 -24.65
C ASN A 296 4.65 4.51 -24.68
N ILE A 297 5.47 3.49 -24.43
CA ILE A 297 5.01 2.13 -24.20
C ILE A 297 5.31 1.77 -22.76
N ASP A 298 4.30 1.23 -22.09
CA ASP A 298 4.40 0.51 -20.84
C ASP A 298 3.79 -0.87 -21.07
N THR A 299 4.46 -1.91 -20.59
CA THR A 299 3.92 -3.26 -20.67
C THR A 299 4.07 -3.97 -19.33
N GLY A 300 3.18 -4.91 -19.08
CA GLY A 300 3.24 -5.77 -17.91
C GLY A 300 2.90 -7.20 -18.28
N LEU A 301 3.90 -8.08 -18.28
CA LEU A 301 3.74 -9.52 -18.37
C LEU A 301 3.86 -10.12 -16.95
N GLY A 302 2.82 -10.82 -16.51
CA GLY A 302 2.81 -11.45 -15.18
C GLY A 302 3.65 -12.72 -15.16
N LEU A 303 4.80 -12.70 -14.46
CA LEU A 303 5.72 -13.84 -14.42
C LEU A 303 5.03 -15.11 -13.92
N GLU A 304 4.27 -15.01 -12.84
CA GLU A 304 3.58 -16.13 -12.21
C GLU A 304 2.47 -16.71 -13.10
N ARG A 305 1.83 -15.87 -13.92
CA ARG A 305 0.82 -16.29 -14.90
C ARG A 305 1.48 -17.02 -16.06
N MET A 306 2.60 -16.51 -16.57
CA MET A 306 3.38 -17.17 -17.61
C MET A 306 3.94 -18.52 -17.12
N ALA A 307 4.44 -18.57 -15.88
CA ALA A 307 4.90 -19.80 -15.25
C ALA A 307 3.78 -20.85 -15.16
N ARG A 308 2.55 -20.44 -14.78
CA ARG A 308 1.37 -21.33 -14.79
C ARG A 308 1.15 -21.95 -16.17
N ILE A 309 1.17 -21.13 -17.23
CA ILE A 309 0.94 -21.56 -18.60
C ILE A 309 2.01 -22.56 -19.06
N LEU A 310 3.29 -22.19 -18.92
CA LEU A 310 4.41 -22.99 -19.43
C LEU A 310 4.65 -24.28 -18.64
N GLN A 311 4.45 -24.24 -17.32
CA GLN A 311 4.60 -25.41 -16.44
C GLN A 311 3.34 -26.30 -16.45
N LYS A 312 2.24 -25.84 -17.05
CA LYS A 312 0.97 -26.57 -17.19
C LYS A 312 0.38 -26.97 -15.83
N VAL A 313 0.49 -26.08 -14.86
CA VAL A 313 -0.03 -26.26 -13.50
C VAL A 313 -1.40 -25.56 -13.35
N PRO A 314 -2.28 -26.02 -12.44
CA PRO A 314 -3.67 -25.57 -12.43
C PRO A 314 -3.85 -24.12 -11.98
N ASN A 315 -2.91 -23.54 -11.25
CA ASN A 315 -2.98 -22.18 -10.71
C ASN A 315 -1.59 -21.55 -10.51
N ASN A 316 -1.54 -20.25 -10.22
CA ASN A 316 -0.28 -19.50 -10.09
C ASN A 316 0.57 -19.93 -8.88
N TYR A 317 -0.03 -20.58 -7.88
CA TYR A 317 0.66 -20.97 -6.64
C TYR A 317 1.42 -22.29 -6.76
N GLU A 318 1.00 -23.15 -7.70
CA GLU A 318 1.60 -24.47 -7.95
C GLU A 318 2.78 -24.39 -8.93
N THR A 319 3.35 -23.20 -9.09
CA THR A 319 4.56 -22.93 -9.88
C THR A 319 5.82 -23.08 -9.03
N ASP A 320 6.97 -23.23 -9.68
CA ASP A 320 8.28 -23.25 -9.02
C ASP A 320 8.58 -22.00 -8.16
N LEU A 321 7.90 -20.89 -8.45
CA LEU A 321 8.05 -19.60 -7.75
C LEU A 321 7.45 -19.60 -6.33
N ILE A 322 6.43 -20.43 -6.07
CA ILE A 322 5.64 -20.37 -4.83
C ILE A 322 5.45 -21.75 -4.19
N PHE A 323 5.27 -22.80 -4.99
CA PHE A 323 4.97 -24.14 -4.49
C PHE A 323 5.99 -24.66 -3.46
N PRO A 324 7.30 -24.42 -3.59
CA PRO A 324 8.25 -24.87 -2.57
C PRO A 324 8.04 -24.22 -1.19
N ILE A 325 7.48 -23.01 -1.14
CA ILE A 325 7.10 -22.32 0.11
C ILE A 325 5.86 -23.00 0.71
N ILE A 326 4.87 -23.30 -0.15
CA ILE A 326 3.65 -24.05 0.21
C ILE A 326 3.99 -25.42 0.77
N GLU A 327 4.91 -26.16 0.14
CA GLU A 327 5.37 -27.46 0.62
C GLU A 327 6.05 -27.36 1.98
N LYS A 328 6.84 -26.31 2.23
CA LYS A 328 7.47 -26.08 3.53
C LYS A 328 6.41 -25.86 4.61
N ALA A 329 5.39 -25.05 4.33
CA ALA A 329 4.26 -24.84 5.24
C ALA A 329 3.45 -26.13 5.46
N SER A 330 3.18 -26.90 4.40
CA SER A 330 2.47 -28.18 4.43
C SER A 330 3.19 -29.20 5.33
N LYS A 331 4.52 -29.26 5.24
CA LYS A 331 5.36 -30.11 6.10
C LYS A 331 5.30 -29.69 7.57
N LEU A 332 5.35 -28.40 7.86
CA LEU A 332 5.22 -27.88 9.23
C LEU A 332 3.82 -28.15 9.82
N ALA A 333 2.78 -28.11 8.98
CA ALA A 333 1.41 -28.43 9.38
C ALA A 333 1.14 -29.94 9.50
N ASN A 334 2.09 -30.80 9.08
CA ASN A 334 1.88 -32.24 8.93
C ASN A 334 0.66 -32.58 8.06
N VAL A 335 0.46 -31.80 7.00
CA VAL A 335 -0.62 -31.96 6.01
C VAL A 335 0.00 -32.31 4.65
N SER A 336 -0.69 -33.13 3.86
CA SER A 336 -0.32 -33.40 2.47
C SER A 336 -1.18 -32.57 1.51
N TYR A 337 -0.55 -31.62 0.80
CA TYR A 337 -1.24 -30.71 -0.12
C TYR A 337 -2.08 -31.43 -1.19
N GLY A 338 -1.59 -32.53 -1.77
CA GLY A 338 -2.25 -33.21 -2.89
C GLY A 338 -3.62 -33.82 -2.53
N ILE A 339 -3.79 -34.26 -1.29
CA ILE A 339 -5.03 -34.88 -0.79
C ILE A 339 -5.85 -33.97 0.13
N ALA A 340 -5.34 -32.78 0.42
CA ALA A 340 -6.03 -31.80 1.25
C ALA A 340 -7.31 -31.28 0.57
N ASP A 341 -8.29 -30.90 1.40
CA ASP A 341 -9.49 -30.21 0.94
C ASP A 341 -9.18 -28.78 0.44
N ASP A 342 -10.16 -28.16 -0.22
CA ASP A 342 -9.99 -26.85 -0.85
C ASP A 342 -9.70 -25.75 0.18
N GLN A 343 -10.27 -25.84 1.37
CA GLN A 343 -10.03 -24.87 2.46
C GLN A 343 -8.59 -24.95 2.96
N THR A 344 -8.07 -26.15 3.14
CA THR A 344 -6.69 -26.40 3.57
C THR A 344 -5.70 -25.97 2.49
N LYS A 345 -5.99 -26.27 1.21
CA LYS A 345 -5.20 -25.78 0.08
C LYS A 345 -5.20 -24.25 0.01
N ARG A 346 -6.36 -23.60 0.19
CA ARG A 346 -6.50 -22.15 0.26
C ARG A 346 -5.61 -21.55 1.35
N ASN A 347 -5.66 -22.12 2.55
CA ASN A 347 -4.82 -21.71 3.67
C ASN A 347 -3.32 -21.83 3.36
N LEU A 348 -2.90 -22.96 2.78
CA LEU A 348 -1.50 -23.16 2.39
C LEU A 348 -1.05 -22.17 1.28
N LYS A 349 -1.91 -21.86 0.31
CA LYS A 349 -1.65 -20.85 -0.74
C LYS A 349 -1.48 -19.44 -0.15
N ILE A 350 -2.34 -19.07 0.81
CA ILE A 350 -2.23 -17.79 1.54
C ILE A 350 -0.86 -17.68 2.23
N ILE A 351 -0.42 -18.74 2.91
CA ILE A 351 0.90 -18.76 3.55
C ILE A 351 2.02 -18.59 2.51
N GLY A 352 1.96 -19.32 1.40
CA GLY A 352 2.97 -19.26 0.34
C GLY A 352 3.12 -17.86 -0.27
N ASP A 353 2.00 -17.24 -0.67
CA ASP A 353 1.97 -15.90 -1.27
C ASP A 353 2.43 -14.82 -0.28
N HIS A 354 1.83 -14.79 0.91
CA HIS A 354 2.12 -13.73 1.89
C HIS A 354 3.53 -13.81 2.43
N MET A 355 4.08 -15.02 2.63
CA MET A 355 5.48 -15.16 3.07
C MET A 355 6.47 -14.61 2.05
N ARG A 356 6.19 -14.79 0.75
CA ARG A 356 6.99 -14.16 -0.31
C ARG A 356 6.90 -12.64 -0.23
N ALA A 357 5.69 -12.08 -0.09
CA ALA A 357 5.47 -10.64 0.06
C ALA A 357 6.18 -10.04 1.29
N ILE A 358 6.04 -10.67 2.45
CA ILE A 358 6.59 -10.19 3.73
C ILE A 358 8.13 -10.13 3.68
N VAL A 359 8.77 -11.19 3.17
CA VAL A 359 10.24 -11.28 3.10
C VAL A 359 10.81 -10.16 2.23
N PHE A 360 10.22 -9.92 1.06
CA PHE A 360 10.66 -8.82 0.18
C PHE A 360 10.40 -7.44 0.79
N LEU A 361 9.26 -7.21 1.47
CA LEU A 361 8.99 -5.94 2.13
C LEU A 361 9.99 -5.63 3.25
N ILE A 362 10.31 -6.61 4.10
CA ILE A 362 11.29 -6.43 5.18
C ILE A 362 12.71 -6.27 4.60
N SER A 363 13.04 -6.99 3.52
CA SER A 363 14.30 -6.81 2.78
C SER A 363 14.43 -5.37 2.25
N ASP A 364 13.34 -4.78 1.75
CA ASP A 364 13.28 -3.41 1.27
C ASP A 364 13.14 -2.37 2.41
N GLY A 365 13.33 -2.79 3.67
CA GLY A 365 13.45 -1.90 4.83
C GLY A 365 12.15 -1.62 5.58
N VAL A 366 11.02 -2.21 5.17
CA VAL A 366 9.74 -2.01 5.85
C VAL A 366 9.69 -2.78 7.17
N VAL A 367 9.42 -2.06 8.26
CA VAL A 367 9.29 -2.64 9.62
C VAL A 367 7.81 -2.73 10.00
N PRO A 368 7.33 -3.86 10.56
CA PRO A 368 5.96 -4.00 11.04
C PRO A 368 5.57 -2.88 12.03
N SER A 369 4.48 -2.17 11.75
CA SER A 369 3.99 -1.04 12.56
C SER A 369 2.47 -0.91 12.47
N ASN A 370 1.86 0.05 13.18
CA ASN A 370 0.41 0.30 13.12
C ASN A 370 0.00 1.25 11.99
N VAL A 371 0.96 1.78 11.20
CA VAL A 371 0.68 2.82 10.20
C VAL A 371 1.41 2.58 8.88
N GLY A 372 0.86 3.11 7.79
CA GLY A 372 1.49 3.12 6.47
C GLY A 372 1.94 1.74 5.98
N ARG A 373 3.18 1.65 5.49
CA ARG A 373 3.77 0.41 4.95
C ARG A 373 3.96 -0.66 6.03
N GLY A 374 4.30 -0.23 7.25
CA GLY A 374 4.47 -1.13 8.38
C GLY A 374 3.17 -1.82 8.77
N TYR A 375 2.03 -1.14 8.61
CA TYR A 375 0.70 -1.75 8.80
C TYR A 375 0.45 -2.87 7.79
N VAL A 376 0.82 -2.69 6.52
CA VAL A 376 0.66 -3.73 5.49
C VAL A 376 1.46 -4.98 5.85
N VAL A 377 2.74 -4.86 6.16
CA VAL A 377 3.58 -6.01 6.55
C VAL A 377 3.02 -6.70 7.79
N ARG A 378 2.63 -5.92 8.81
CA ARG A 378 2.03 -6.44 10.03
C ARG A 378 0.75 -7.25 9.75
N ARG A 379 -0.14 -6.72 8.91
CA ARG A 379 -1.37 -7.41 8.50
C ARG A 379 -1.08 -8.74 7.82
N LEU A 380 -0.13 -8.76 6.87
CA LEU A 380 0.27 -9.98 6.18
C LEU A 380 0.85 -11.02 7.14
N ILE A 381 1.76 -10.61 8.04
CA ILE A 381 2.35 -11.49 9.06
C ILE A 381 1.22 -12.13 9.89
N ARG A 382 0.32 -11.31 10.43
CA ARG A 382 -0.77 -11.78 11.30
C ARG A 382 -1.71 -12.75 10.57
N ARG A 383 -2.00 -12.50 9.29
CA ARG A 383 -2.78 -13.41 8.47
C ARG A 383 -2.07 -14.76 8.30
N VAL A 384 -0.76 -14.77 8.01
CA VAL A 384 0.02 -16.02 7.93
C VAL A 384 0.04 -16.77 9.26
N VAL A 385 0.27 -16.07 10.38
CA VAL A 385 0.28 -16.68 11.72
C VAL A 385 -1.05 -17.35 12.01
N ARG A 386 -2.16 -16.63 11.84
CA ARG A 386 -3.50 -17.18 12.05
C ARG A 386 -3.76 -18.39 11.17
N THR A 387 -3.50 -18.27 9.86
CA THR A 387 -3.69 -19.37 8.90
C THR A 387 -2.83 -20.59 9.26
N GLY A 388 -1.59 -20.39 9.72
CA GLY A 388 -0.74 -21.47 10.21
C GLY A 388 -1.31 -22.17 11.45
N ARG A 389 -1.85 -21.40 12.40
CA ARG A 389 -2.50 -21.96 13.60
C ARG A 389 -3.76 -22.76 13.27
N LEU A 390 -4.57 -22.30 12.32
CA LEU A 390 -5.72 -23.07 11.81
C LEU A 390 -5.32 -24.39 11.15
N LEU A 391 -4.12 -24.45 10.55
CA LEU A 391 -3.55 -25.67 10.00
C LEU A 391 -2.89 -26.57 11.06
N GLY A 392 -2.89 -26.17 12.33
CA GLY A 392 -2.28 -26.92 13.42
C GLY A 392 -0.76 -26.73 13.56
N ILE A 393 -0.17 -25.73 12.90
CA ILE A 393 1.26 -25.42 13.08
C ILE A 393 1.45 -24.84 14.49
N ASN A 394 2.20 -25.56 15.32
CA ASN A 394 2.54 -25.14 16.68
C ASN A 394 4.05 -25.11 16.89
N GLY A 395 4.51 -24.07 17.57
CA GLY A 395 5.93 -23.89 17.88
C GLY A 395 6.81 -23.55 16.68
N ASP A 396 8.12 -23.70 16.86
CA ASP A 396 9.13 -23.44 15.82
C ASP A 396 9.34 -24.58 14.82
N GLY A 397 8.58 -25.67 14.94
CA GLY A 397 8.76 -26.89 14.13
C GLY A 397 10.05 -27.67 14.43
N ARG A 398 10.79 -27.31 15.49
CA ARG A 398 12.00 -27.98 15.99
C ARG A 398 11.85 -28.49 17.43
N GLY A 399 10.64 -28.41 17.99
CA GLY A 399 10.29 -28.96 19.30
C GLY A 399 10.03 -27.90 20.37
N ASP A 400 10.23 -26.61 20.09
CA ASP A 400 9.82 -25.53 20.98
C ASP A 400 8.39 -25.11 20.64
N LEU A 401 7.41 -25.53 21.45
CA LEU A 401 5.99 -25.22 21.26
C LEU A 401 5.66 -23.74 21.43
N GLU A 402 6.50 -22.98 22.13
CA GLU A 402 6.37 -21.54 22.31
C GLU A 402 7.14 -20.74 21.24
N GLY A 403 7.85 -21.46 20.36
CA GLY A 403 8.65 -20.89 19.29
C GLY A 403 7.84 -20.34 18.12
N ALA A 404 8.53 -19.62 17.25
CA ALA A 404 7.98 -18.97 16.05
C ALA A 404 8.27 -19.80 14.79
N PHE A 405 7.25 -20.12 13.99
CA PHE A 405 7.42 -20.92 12.76
C PHE A 405 7.71 -20.09 11.52
N LEU A 406 7.38 -18.78 11.50
CA LEU A 406 7.58 -17.95 10.31
C LEU A 406 9.03 -17.91 9.81
N PRO A 407 10.07 -17.83 10.67
CA PRO A 407 11.47 -17.89 10.21
C PRO A 407 11.78 -19.16 9.39
N MET A 408 11.22 -20.31 9.76
CA MET A 408 11.43 -21.57 9.03
C MET A 408 10.84 -21.54 7.62
N ILE A 409 9.71 -20.86 7.43
CA ILE A 409 9.13 -20.69 6.08
C ILE A 409 9.93 -19.63 5.31
N ALA A 410 10.35 -18.55 5.98
CA ALA A 410 11.15 -17.49 5.38
C ALA A 410 12.52 -17.99 4.87
N GLU A 411 13.16 -18.97 5.54
CA GLU A 411 14.37 -19.64 5.04
C GLU A 411 14.20 -20.10 3.59
N LYS A 412 13.03 -20.68 3.24
CA LYS A 412 12.76 -21.15 1.89
C LYS A 412 12.58 -20.00 0.90
N VAL A 413 11.94 -18.92 1.32
CA VAL A 413 11.80 -17.71 0.48
C VAL A 413 13.17 -17.09 0.20
N VAL A 414 14.03 -17.00 1.21
CA VAL A 414 15.41 -16.47 1.07
C VAL A 414 16.22 -17.35 0.12
N GLU A 415 16.12 -18.67 0.24
CA GLU A 415 16.76 -19.63 -0.67
C GLU A 415 16.36 -19.38 -2.13
N LEU A 416 15.05 -19.28 -2.41
CA LEU A 416 14.52 -19.04 -3.77
C LEU A 416 14.88 -17.65 -4.32
N SER A 417 15.07 -16.66 -3.44
CA SER A 417 15.25 -15.26 -3.84
C SER A 417 16.71 -14.84 -3.99
N THR A 418 17.67 -15.61 -3.45
CA THR A 418 19.09 -15.22 -3.34
C THR A 418 19.73 -14.84 -4.69
N HIS A 419 19.36 -15.53 -5.78
CA HIS A 419 19.91 -15.25 -7.11
C HIS A 419 19.20 -14.10 -7.84
N ILE A 420 17.97 -13.77 -7.41
CA ILE A 420 17.14 -12.68 -7.97
C ILE A 420 17.53 -11.36 -7.29
N ASP A 421 17.71 -11.40 -5.97
CA ASP A 421 18.03 -10.24 -5.15
C ASP A 421 18.93 -10.66 -3.97
N ALA A 422 20.20 -10.30 -4.06
CA ALA A 422 21.19 -10.61 -3.05
C ALA A 422 20.89 -9.94 -1.69
N ASP A 423 20.15 -8.84 -1.68
CA ASP A 423 19.80 -8.15 -0.43
C ASP A 423 18.94 -9.01 0.49
N VAL A 424 18.07 -9.85 -0.08
CA VAL A 424 17.22 -10.76 0.70
C VAL A 424 18.07 -11.69 1.56
N LYS A 425 19.16 -12.22 1.00
CA LYS A 425 20.12 -13.05 1.74
C LYS A 425 20.92 -12.23 2.75
N ASN A 426 21.41 -11.05 2.34
CA ASN A 426 22.20 -10.17 3.21
C ASN A 426 21.40 -9.71 4.45
N LYS A 427 20.09 -9.51 4.29
CA LYS A 427 19.18 -9.02 5.34
C LYS A 427 18.41 -10.14 6.04
N ALA A 428 18.68 -11.41 5.72
CA ALA A 428 17.99 -12.56 6.30
C ALA A 428 17.97 -12.57 7.85
N PRO A 429 19.07 -12.24 8.57
CA PRO A 429 19.02 -12.18 10.04
C PRO A 429 17.97 -11.19 10.58
N ARG A 430 17.87 -10.00 9.97
CA ARG A 430 16.87 -9.00 10.32
C ARG A 430 15.46 -9.47 9.96
N ILE A 431 15.28 -10.07 8.78
CA ILE A 431 14.00 -10.64 8.35
C ILE A 431 13.50 -11.66 9.38
N PHE A 432 14.36 -12.60 9.81
CA PHE A 432 13.99 -13.63 10.77
C PHE A 432 13.67 -13.07 12.15
N GLU A 433 14.43 -12.07 12.63
CA GLU A 433 14.19 -11.42 13.91
C GLU A 433 12.85 -10.68 13.93
N GLU A 434 12.54 -9.93 12.87
CA GLU A 434 11.28 -9.19 12.73
C GLU A 434 10.07 -10.13 12.68
N LEU A 435 10.15 -11.21 11.90
CA LEU A 435 9.12 -12.25 11.82
C LEU A 435 8.89 -12.91 13.18
N LYS A 436 9.97 -13.34 13.86
CA LYS A 436 9.88 -13.96 15.18
C LYS A 436 9.23 -13.03 16.19
N ARG A 437 9.64 -11.75 16.22
CA ARG A 437 9.11 -10.77 17.18
C ARG A 437 7.61 -10.53 16.98
N GLU A 438 7.18 -10.30 15.74
CA GLU A 438 5.76 -10.03 15.47
C GLU A 438 4.90 -11.29 15.66
N GLU A 439 5.39 -12.48 15.28
CA GLU A 439 4.67 -13.74 15.52
C GLU A 439 4.44 -14.00 17.01
N LEU A 440 5.50 -13.98 17.83
CA LEU A 440 5.39 -14.27 19.26
C LEU A 440 4.47 -13.27 19.97
N ARG A 441 4.52 -12.00 19.58
CA ARG A 441 3.62 -10.98 20.11
C ARG A 441 2.17 -11.25 19.71
N PHE A 442 1.92 -11.65 18.47
CA PHE A 442 0.57 -11.85 17.97
C PHE A 442 -0.07 -13.15 18.49
N VAL A 443 0.69 -14.24 18.66
CA VAL A 443 0.16 -15.50 19.21
C VAL A 443 -0.49 -15.29 20.59
N GLN A 444 0.13 -14.48 21.46
CA GLN A 444 -0.43 -14.13 22.78
C GLN A 444 -1.78 -13.41 22.69
N THR A 445 -1.99 -12.65 21.63
CA THR A 445 -3.24 -11.92 21.34
C THR A 445 -4.29 -12.84 20.71
N LEU A 446 -3.87 -13.70 19.78
CA LEU A 446 -4.72 -14.58 19.00
C LEU A 446 -5.53 -15.51 19.89
N GLU A 447 -4.89 -16.19 20.85
CA GLU A 447 -5.53 -17.16 21.75
C GLU A 447 -6.68 -16.55 22.57
N ARG A 448 -6.54 -15.27 22.95
CA ARG A 448 -7.55 -14.56 23.75
C ARG A 448 -8.70 -14.03 22.90
N GLY A 449 -8.41 -13.57 21.68
CA GLY A 449 -9.39 -12.93 20.81
C GLY A 449 -10.20 -13.88 19.92
N GLU A 450 -9.61 -15.00 19.45
CA GLU A 450 -10.33 -15.92 18.54
C GLU A 450 -11.57 -16.54 19.17
N LYS A 451 -11.50 -16.92 20.44
CA LYS A 451 -12.66 -17.50 21.14
C LYS A 451 -13.82 -16.51 21.26
N LEU A 452 -13.51 -15.25 21.57
CA LEU A 452 -14.52 -14.20 21.67
C LEU A 452 -15.10 -13.86 20.29
N LEU A 453 -14.25 -13.78 19.27
CA LEU A 453 -14.69 -13.55 17.89
C LEU A 453 -15.65 -14.65 17.42
N GLU A 454 -15.33 -15.92 17.69
CA GLU A 454 -16.19 -17.06 17.39
C GLU A 454 -17.58 -16.93 18.01
N GLU A 455 -17.62 -16.60 19.30
CA GLU A 455 -18.85 -16.40 20.06
C GLU A 455 -19.70 -15.28 19.43
N LYS A 456 -19.08 -14.12 19.16
CA LYS A 456 -19.78 -12.97 18.59
C LYS A 456 -20.27 -13.20 17.16
N LEU A 457 -19.52 -13.93 16.35
CA LEU A 457 -19.96 -14.32 15.00
C LEU A 457 -21.15 -15.28 15.04
N SER A 458 -21.11 -16.26 15.95
CA SER A 458 -22.23 -17.19 16.16
C SER A 458 -23.49 -16.46 16.63
N ASP A 459 -23.35 -15.49 17.53
CA ASP A 459 -24.45 -14.65 18.00
C ASP A 459 -25.04 -13.79 16.88
N ALA A 460 -24.18 -13.16 16.06
CA ALA A 460 -24.61 -12.35 14.92
C ALA A 460 -25.41 -13.16 13.89
N LEU A 461 -24.93 -14.37 13.55
CA LEU A 461 -25.63 -15.29 12.65
C LEU A 461 -26.98 -15.74 13.24
N SER A 462 -27.00 -16.16 14.50
CA SER A 462 -28.22 -16.62 15.18
C SER A 462 -29.25 -15.50 15.36
N SER A 463 -28.80 -14.26 15.55
CA SER A 463 -29.65 -13.07 15.62
C SER A 463 -30.27 -12.74 14.27
N ALA A 464 -29.47 -12.78 13.20
CA ALA A 464 -29.92 -12.56 11.84
C ALA A 464 -30.97 -13.56 11.38
N GLU A 465 -30.76 -14.85 11.68
CA GLU A 465 -31.74 -15.91 11.37
C GLU A 465 -33.08 -15.69 12.09
N ARG A 466 -33.05 -15.26 13.36
CA ARG A 466 -34.26 -14.98 14.15
C ARG A 466 -35.00 -13.73 13.67
N ASN A 467 -34.27 -12.70 13.24
CA ASN A 467 -34.83 -11.38 12.93
C ASN A 467 -35.06 -11.17 11.42
N GLY A 468 -34.60 -12.09 10.56
CA GLY A 468 -34.67 -11.93 9.11
C GLY A 468 -33.79 -10.80 8.56
N THR A 469 -32.71 -10.46 9.26
CA THR A 469 -31.78 -9.38 8.90
C THR A 469 -30.48 -9.93 8.33
N VAL A 470 -29.66 -9.07 7.72
CA VAL A 470 -28.29 -9.45 7.33
C VAL A 470 -27.43 -9.58 8.60
N PRO A 471 -26.64 -10.65 8.77
CA PRO A 471 -25.77 -10.81 9.92
C PRO A 471 -24.67 -9.75 9.91
N CYS A 472 -24.56 -9.02 11.02
CA CYS A 472 -23.61 -7.94 11.20
C CYS A 472 -23.01 -8.00 12.62
N LEU A 473 -21.69 -7.88 12.70
CA LEU A 473 -20.96 -7.74 13.95
C LEU A 473 -21.01 -6.27 14.40
N ALA A 474 -21.48 -6.03 15.61
CA ALA A 474 -21.64 -4.67 16.13
C ALA A 474 -20.29 -3.97 16.29
N GLY A 475 -20.24 -2.66 16.05
CA GLY A 475 -19.01 -1.88 16.16
C GLY A 475 -18.39 -1.91 17.56
N GLU A 476 -19.22 -2.01 18.60
CA GLU A 476 -18.80 -2.17 20.00
C GLU A 476 -18.06 -3.50 20.25
N ASP A 477 -18.49 -4.59 19.61
CA ASP A 477 -17.84 -5.90 19.74
C ASP A 477 -16.50 -5.91 19.01
N VAL A 478 -16.43 -5.25 17.85
CA VAL A 478 -15.20 -5.07 17.08
C VAL A 478 -14.21 -4.20 17.86
N PHE A 479 -14.70 -3.14 18.50
CA PHE A 479 -13.91 -2.27 19.35
C PHE A 479 -13.41 -3.02 20.59
N LEU A 480 -14.25 -3.83 21.24
CA LEU A 480 -13.85 -4.66 22.37
C LEU A 480 -12.72 -5.63 21.99
N LEU A 481 -12.88 -6.34 20.86
CA LEU A 481 -11.86 -7.23 20.32
C LEU A 481 -10.54 -6.48 20.08
N TYR A 482 -10.61 -5.29 19.47
CA TYR A 482 -9.45 -4.46 19.17
C TYR A 482 -8.76 -3.89 20.41
N ASP A 483 -9.51 -3.20 21.27
CA ASP A 483 -8.97 -2.42 22.38
C ASP A 483 -8.61 -3.29 23.58
N THR A 484 -9.53 -4.16 24.01
CA THR A 484 -9.35 -4.95 25.24
C THR A 484 -8.54 -6.21 24.98
N TYR A 485 -8.81 -6.91 23.87
CA TYR A 485 -8.16 -8.18 23.55
C TYR A 485 -6.96 -8.03 22.61
N GLY A 486 -6.74 -6.83 22.06
CA GLY A 486 -5.66 -6.54 21.10
C GLY A 486 -5.88 -7.19 19.73
N TYR A 487 -7.04 -7.81 19.50
CA TYR A 487 -7.33 -8.59 18.31
C TYR A 487 -7.54 -7.66 17.10
N PRO A 488 -6.75 -7.78 16.03
CA PRO A 488 -6.70 -6.76 15.01
C PRO A 488 -8.01 -6.66 14.22
N MET A 489 -8.51 -5.42 14.03
CA MET A 489 -9.73 -5.15 13.27
C MET A 489 -9.67 -5.73 11.86
N GLU A 490 -8.53 -5.66 11.19
CA GLU A 490 -8.35 -6.25 9.86
C GLU A 490 -8.57 -7.77 9.82
N ILE A 491 -8.14 -8.48 10.87
CA ILE A 491 -8.35 -9.93 10.96
C ILE A 491 -9.81 -10.21 11.33
N THR A 492 -10.40 -9.43 12.24
CA THR A 492 -11.85 -9.52 12.56
C THR A 492 -12.69 -9.40 11.29
N LYS A 493 -12.41 -8.39 10.46
CA LYS A 493 -13.11 -8.14 9.19
C LYS A 493 -13.00 -9.31 8.23
N GLU A 494 -11.78 -9.81 8.01
CA GLU A 494 -11.57 -10.94 7.11
C GLU A 494 -12.33 -12.20 7.58
N VAL A 495 -12.30 -12.50 8.89
CA VAL A 495 -12.99 -13.68 9.43
C VAL A 495 -14.51 -13.53 9.39
N ALA A 496 -15.02 -12.32 9.65
CA ALA A 496 -16.45 -12.04 9.55
C ALA A 496 -16.94 -12.24 8.11
N GLU A 497 -16.24 -11.67 7.12
CA GLU A 497 -16.57 -11.78 5.70
C GLU A 497 -16.54 -13.25 5.21
N GLU A 498 -15.57 -14.05 5.67
CA GLU A 498 -15.50 -15.49 5.36
C GLU A 498 -16.73 -16.28 5.84
N ARG A 499 -17.45 -15.77 6.84
CA ARG A 499 -18.69 -16.36 7.36
C ARG A 499 -19.96 -15.68 6.84
N GLY A 500 -19.81 -14.75 5.89
CA GLY A 500 -20.92 -13.95 5.37
C GLY A 500 -21.48 -12.95 6.40
N VAL A 501 -20.70 -12.54 7.40
CA VAL A 501 -21.08 -11.55 8.41
C VAL A 501 -20.41 -10.22 8.08
N SER A 502 -21.17 -9.13 7.98
CA SER A 502 -20.61 -7.78 7.81
C SER A 502 -20.11 -7.21 9.14
N ILE A 503 -19.33 -6.12 9.09
CA ILE A 503 -18.93 -5.37 10.29
C ILE A 503 -19.51 -3.96 10.24
N ASP A 504 -20.05 -3.51 11.37
CA ASP A 504 -20.43 -2.11 11.57
C ASP A 504 -19.18 -1.24 11.85
N MET A 505 -18.62 -0.69 10.77
CA MET A 505 -17.45 0.19 10.83
C MET A 505 -17.78 1.55 11.45
N ASP A 506 -18.98 2.08 11.21
CA ASP A 506 -19.39 3.38 11.75
C ASP A 506 -19.49 3.30 13.28
N GLY A 507 -20.08 2.22 13.80
CA GLY A 507 -20.11 1.93 15.24
C GLY A 507 -18.70 1.77 15.84
N PHE A 508 -17.78 1.10 15.13
CA PHE A 508 -16.40 0.96 15.57
C PHE A 508 -15.68 2.31 15.65
N ASP A 509 -15.84 3.15 14.63
CA ASP A 509 -15.23 4.48 14.57
C ASP A 509 -15.80 5.41 15.66
N ILE A 510 -17.08 5.28 15.98
CA ILE A 510 -17.71 5.98 17.12
C ILE A 510 -17.02 5.59 18.43
N GLU A 511 -16.77 4.29 18.68
CA GLU A 511 -16.09 3.84 19.89
C GLU A 511 -14.61 4.25 19.93
N MET A 512 -13.90 4.18 18.80
CA MET A 512 -12.54 4.70 18.66
C MET A 512 -12.47 6.20 18.97
N GLU A 513 -13.45 6.98 18.50
CA GLU A 513 -13.53 8.41 18.78
C GLU A 513 -13.90 8.70 20.23
N LYS A 514 -14.78 7.90 20.86
CA LYS A 514 -15.03 7.97 22.31
C LYS A 514 -13.76 7.70 23.10
N GLN A 515 -12.98 6.67 22.75
CA GLN A 515 -11.70 6.36 23.39
C GLN A 515 -10.68 7.48 23.20
N ARG A 516 -10.59 8.04 21.99
CA ARG A 516 -9.73 9.21 21.70
C ARG A 516 -10.15 10.40 22.54
N ARG A 517 -11.44 10.73 22.61
CA ARG A 517 -11.97 11.82 23.44
C ARG A 517 -11.75 11.57 24.92
N GLN A 518 -11.84 10.34 25.41
CA GLN A 518 -11.54 10.00 26.81
C GLN A 518 -10.04 10.11 27.11
N SER A 519 -9.18 9.64 26.20
CA SER A 519 -7.72 9.77 26.30
C SER A 519 -7.29 11.24 26.21
N GLN A 520 -7.96 12.01 25.35
CA GLN A 520 -7.81 13.45 25.24
C GLN A 520 -8.41 14.17 26.45
N ALA A 521 -9.51 13.75 27.05
CA ALA A 521 -10.09 14.33 28.28
C ALA A 521 -9.21 14.04 29.51
N ALA A 522 -8.51 12.91 29.53
CA ALA A 522 -7.44 12.61 30.48
C ALA A 522 -6.17 13.46 30.23
N HIS A 523 -6.00 14.03 29.03
CA HIS A 523 -4.99 15.05 28.69
C HIS A 523 -5.51 16.50 28.81
N ASN A 524 -6.84 16.71 28.72
CA ASN A 524 -7.54 17.98 28.59
C ASN A 524 -8.32 18.36 29.85
N THR A 525 -7.95 17.81 31.02
CA THR A 525 -8.28 18.47 32.29
C THR A 525 -7.61 19.85 32.43
N VAL A 526 -6.90 20.32 31.39
CA VAL A 526 -6.29 21.66 31.28
C VAL A 526 -6.74 22.46 30.04
N LYS A 527 -7.52 21.93 29.09
CA LYS A 527 -7.91 22.70 27.88
C LYS A 527 -9.34 22.40 27.45
N LEU A 528 -10.30 23.14 28.01
CA LEU A 528 -11.67 23.23 27.51
C LEU A 528 -11.93 24.68 27.08
N ALA A 529 -12.41 24.80 25.84
CA ALA A 529 -13.04 25.93 25.15
C ALA A 529 -12.19 26.51 24.01
N ILE A 530 -12.54 26.13 22.78
CA ILE A 530 -12.81 26.99 21.61
C ILE A 530 -13.31 26.03 20.51
N GLU A 531 -14.62 25.99 20.30
CA GLU A 531 -15.21 25.63 19.01
C GLU A 531 -16.19 26.74 18.66
N ASN A 532 -15.89 27.44 17.57
CA ASN A 532 -16.77 28.16 16.64
C ASN A 532 -15.94 29.28 15.97
N GLY A 533 -15.16 28.91 14.95
CA GLY A 533 -14.47 29.85 14.07
C GLY A 533 -15.18 29.92 12.73
N GLU A 534 -16.09 30.89 12.59
CA GLU A 534 -16.56 31.34 11.27
C GLU A 534 -15.59 32.41 10.70
N ASN A 535 -15.44 32.39 9.38
CA ASN A 535 -14.43 33.07 8.57
C ASN A 535 -14.34 34.61 8.75
N ILE A 536 -13.15 35.11 9.09
CA ILE A 536 -12.77 36.55 9.01
C ILE A 536 -11.46 36.71 8.20
N ALA A 537 -11.24 35.92 7.16
CA ALA A 537 -9.92 35.75 6.54
C ALA A 537 -9.80 36.26 5.08
N GLU A 538 -10.39 37.41 4.73
CA GLU A 538 -10.21 37.98 3.38
C GLU A 538 -9.54 39.36 3.30
N ASN A 539 -9.15 40.03 4.38
CA ASN A 539 -8.53 41.37 4.29
C ASN A 539 -7.45 41.72 5.34
N VAL A 540 -6.86 40.75 6.04
CA VAL A 540 -5.84 41.03 7.06
C VAL A 540 -4.44 40.79 6.48
N PRO A 541 -3.53 41.79 6.48
CA PRO A 541 -2.15 41.61 6.04
C PRO A 541 -1.36 40.70 6.98
N ASP A 542 -0.34 40.03 6.44
CA ASP A 542 0.57 39.18 7.21
C ASP A 542 1.25 39.93 8.36
N THR A 543 1.49 39.24 9.48
CA THR A 543 2.26 39.78 10.60
C THR A 543 3.76 39.67 10.32
N GLU A 544 4.49 40.77 10.42
CA GLU A 544 5.96 40.75 10.32
C GLU A 544 6.57 40.14 11.60
N PHE A 545 7.17 38.95 11.49
CA PHE A 545 7.84 38.30 12.60
C PHE A 545 9.30 38.73 12.72
N ILE A 546 9.66 39.33 13.86
CA ILE A 546 11.01 39.86 14.16
C ILE A 546 11.66 39.18 15.37
N GLY A 547 11.06 38.07 15.82
CA GLY A 547 11.45 37.36 17.05
C GLY A 547 12.76 36.56 16.95
N TYR A 548 13.37 36.48 15.77
CA TYR A 548 14.69 35.89 15.57
C TYR A 548 15.79 36.76 16.19
N ASP A 549 15.69 38.09 16.03
CA ASP A 549 16.71 39.04 16.46
C ASP A 549 16.31 39.84 17.71
N ARG A 550 15.00 39.99 17.96
CA ARG A 550 14.48 40.91 18.98
C ARG A 550 13.47 40.22 19.90
N LEU A 551 13.56 40.51 21.20
CA LEU A 551 12.58 40.05 22.20
C LEU A 551 11.57 41.13 22.60
N HIS A 552 11.68 42.32 22.03
CA HIS A 552 10.76 43.42 22.27
C HIS A 552 10.65 44.30 21.01
N CYS A 553 9.49 44.90 20.81
CA CYS A 553 9.28 45.88 19.74
C CYS A 553 8.13 46.84 20.07
N LYS A 554 8.04 47.93 19.30
CA LYS A 554 6.81 48.71 19.18
C LYS A 554 5.99 48.17 18.01
N ALA A 555 4.71 47.94 18.21
CA ALA A 555 3.77 47.42 17.22
C ALA A 555 2.43 48.15 17.30
N MET A 556 1.60 48.02 16.26
CA MET A 556 0.23 48.54 16.25
C MET A 556 -0.75 47.39 16.43
N ILE A 557 -1.81 47.62 17.20
CA ILE A 557 -2.95 46.69 17.29
C ILE A 557 -3.80 46.85 16.04
N GLU A 558 -3.86 45.82 15.22
CA GLU A 558 -4.68 45.79 13.99
C GLU A 558 -6.10 45.29 14.28
N SER A 559 -6.24 44.34 15.21
CA SER A 559 -7.54 43.79 15.60
C SER A 559 -7.53 43.26 17.03
N LEU A 560 -8.70 43.31 17.66
CA LEU A 560 -8.99 42.70 18.95
C LEU A 560 -10.22 41.81 18.79
N THR A 561 -10.16 40.59 19.29
CA THR A 561 -11.25 39.63 19.23
C THR A 561 -11.55 39.09 20.63
N VAL A 562 -12.82 39.01 20.98
CA VAL A 562 -13.31 38.39 22.22
C VAL A 562 -14.36 37.35 21.85
N ASN A 563 -14.15 36.09 22.26
CA ASN A 563 -15.02 34.97 21.92
C ASN A 563 -15.31 34.86 20.41
N GLY A 564 -14.28 35.03 19.57
CA GLY A 564 -14.39 34.97 18.10
C GLY A 564 -14.97 36.21 17.42
N ASN A 565 -15.46 37.21 18.18
CA ASN A 565 -16.04 38.42 17.60
C ASN A 565 -15.08 39.62 17.66
N PRO A 566 -14.85 40.34 16.54
CA PRO A 566 -14.07 41.57 16.54
C PRO A 566 -14.70 42.66 17.40
N VAL A 567 -13.89 43.35 18.20
CA VAL A 567 -14.33 44.44 19.09
C VAL A 567 -13.40 45.65 18.96
N PRO A 568 -13.92 46.89 19.07
CA PRO A 568 -13.09 48.09 18.95
C PRO A 568 -12.20 48.31 20.19
N GLN A 569 -12.60 47.79 21.35
CA GLN A 569 -11.85 47.90 22.60
C GLN A 569 -12.17 46.75 23.57
N VAL A 570 -11.25 46.46 24.49
CA VAL A 570 -11.39 45.43 25.53
C VAL A 570 -10.94 45.96 26.88
N SER A 571 -11.75 45.74 27.91
CA SER A 571 -11.50 46.19 29.29
C SER A 571 -10.79 45.14 30.14
N GLU A 572 -10.19 45.61 31.23
CA GLU A 572 -9.58 44.83 32.30
C GLU A 572 -10.41 43.61 32.73
N GLY A 573 -9.71 42.49 32.98
CA GLY A 573 -10.28 41.21 33.38
C GLY A 573 -10.75 40.33 32.22
N SER A 574 -10.75 40.82 30.98
CA SER A 574 -11.25 40.06 29.83
C SER A 574 -10.13 39.27 29.14
N ASN A 575 -10.45 38.06 28.69
CA ASN A 575 -9.63 37.32 27.74
C ASN A 575 -9.77 37.95 26.35
N VAL A 576 -8.65 38.04 25.63
CA VAL A 576 -8.56 38.72 24.35
C VAL A 576 -7.59 38.01 23.42
N GLU A 577 -7.94 38.00 22.14
CA GLU A 577 -7.02 37.68 21.06
C GLU A 577 -6.60 38.98 20.36
N VAL A 578 -5.29 39.23 20.28
CA VAL A 578 -4.72 40.47 19.75
C VAL A 578 -3.93 40.17 18.49
N LEU A 579 -4.25 40.90 17.42
CA LEU A 579 -3.46 40.91 16.19
C LEU A 579 -2.58 42.16 16.13
N LEU A 580 -1.31 41.94 15.84
CA LEU A 580 -0.32 43.01 15.68
C LEU A 580 0.17 43.04 14.24
N ASN A 581 0.56 44.23 13.76
CA ASN A 581 1.22 44.35 12.45
C ASN A 581 2.61 43.69 12.43
N LYS A 582 3.30 43.65 13.56
CA LYS A 582 4.59 42.96 13.74
C LYS A 582 4.77 42.47 15.16
N THR A 583 5.53 41.39 15.35
CA THR A 583 5.68 40.78 16.68
C THR A 583 7.04 40.12 16.91
N PRO A 584 7.60 40.23 18.14
CA PRO A 584 8.74 39.42 18.57
C PRO A 584 8.33 38.04 19.09
N PHE A 585 7.03 37.77 19.32
CA PHE A 585 6.54 36.53 19.89
C PHE A 585 6.53 35.41 18.85
N TYR A 586 7.19 34.30 19.16
CA TYR A 586 7.13 33.07 18.38
C TYR A 586 5.76 32.43 18.60
N ALA A 587 5.10 32.11 17.49
CA ALA A 587 3.84 31.37 17.50
C ALA A 587 4.11 29.86 17.49
N GLU A 588 3.26 29.09 18.16
CA GLU A 588 3.37 27.63 18.24
C GLU A 588 3.57 27.01 16.85
N SER A 589 4.72 26.36 16.66
CA SER A 589 5.13 25.81 15.37
C SER A 589 6.37 24.93 15.54
N GLY A 590 6.49 23.88 14.71
CA GLY A 590 7.65 22.99 14.73
C GLY A 590 7.84 22.24 16.07
N GLY A 591 6.73 21.96 16.77
CA GLY A 591 6.74 21.33 18.09
C GLY A 591 7.05 22.27 19.26
N GLN A 592 7.49 23.51 19.02
CA GLN A 592 7.69 24.52 20.06
C GLN A 592 6.41 25.29 20.37
N ILE A 593 6.08 25.40 21.66
CA ILE A 593 4.92 26.18 22.14
C ILE A 593 5.08 27.68 21.91
N GLY A 594 3.96 28.40 21.84
CA GLY A 594 3.93 29.84 21.69
C GLY A 594 4.58 30.57 22.88
N ASP A 595 5.16 31.74 22.62
CA ASP A 595 5.77 32.54 23.68
C ASP A 595 4.77 33.15 24.64
N HIS A 596 5.24 33.39 25.86
CA HIS A 596 4.56 34.21 26.84
C HIS A 596 5.23 35.59 26.96
N GLY A 597 4.50 36.56 27.51
CA GLY A 597 5.03 37.90 27.72
C GLY A 597 3.93 38.92 27.95
N PHE A 598 4.20 40.18 27.58
CA PHE A 598 3.29 41.28 27.85
C PHE A 598 3.21 42.27 26.68
N LEU A 599 2.04 42.86 26.50
CA LEU A 599 1.83 44.07 25.70
C LEU A 599 1.60 45.25 26.65
N TYR A 600 2.40 46.29 26.51
CA TYR A 600 2.27 47.50 27.31
C TYR A 600 1.77 48.66 26.45
N ILE A 601 0.70 49.33 26.90
CA ILE A 601 0.17 50.55 26.28
C ILE A 601 0.47 51.72 27.20
N SER A 602 1.19 52.72 26.68
CA SER A 602 1.60 53.91 27.42
C SER A 602 1.07 55.18 26.77
N GLU A 603 0.74 56.18 27.58
CA GLU A 603 0.37 57.53 27.14
C GLU A 603 1.42 58.51 27.67
N GLY A 604 2.22 59.11 26.76
CA GLY A 604 3.41 59.88 27.14
C GLY A 604 4.57 59.01 27.66
N GLU A 605 5.62 59.65 28.17
CA GLU A 605 6.89 58.95 28.48
C GLU A 605 6.86 58.02 29.69
N ASN A 606 5.86 58.10 30.60
CA ASN A 606 5.89 57.32 31.85
C ASN A 606 4.52 56.91 32.45
N GLN A 607 3.40 57.05 31.73
CA GLN A 607 2.09 56.61 32.25
C GLN A 607 1.61 55.32 31.57
N LEU A 608 1.66 54.22 32.31
CA LEU A 608 1.16 52.91 31.87
C LEU A 608 -0.37 52.87 31.94
N LYS A 609 -1.02 52.85 30.77
CA LYS A 609 -2.48 52.93 30.62
C LYS A 609 -3.14 51.56 30.62
N ALA A 610 -2.55 50.59 29.92
CA ALA A 610 -3.05 49.23 29.88
C ALA A 610 -1.94 48.19 29.75
N VAL A 611 -2.22 46.98 30.23
CA VAL A 611 -1.32 45.82 30.18
C VAL A 611 -2.12 44.60 29.75
N VAL A 612 -1.60 43.87 28.76
CA VAL A 612 -2.12 42.57 28.36
C VAL A 612 -1.04 41.53 28.65
N GLU A 613 -1.37 40.52 29.44
CA GLU A 613 -0.52 39.35 29.61
C GLU A 613 -0.81 38.37 28.48
N ILE A 614 0.22 37.98 27.74
CA ILE A 614 0.14 37.01 26.66
C ILE A 614 0.55 35.65 27.21
N LEU A 615 -0.34 34.69 27.06
CA LEU A 615 -0.23 33.33 27.59
C LEU A 615 -0.08 32.28 26.47
N ASP A 616 -0.32 32.65 25.23
CA ASP A 616 -0.14 31.78 24.08
C ASP A 616 -0.09 32.61 22.80
N VAL A 617 0.60 32.11 21.77
CA VAL A 617 0.61 32.72 20.43
C VAL A 617 0.46 31.62 19.40
N GLN A 618 -0.54 31.75 18.54
CA GLN A 618 -0.91 30.73 17.56
C GLN A 618 -0.80 31.30 16.13
N LYS A 619 -0.48 30.46 15.16
CA LYS A 619 -0.55 30.82 13.74
C LYS A 619 -1.95 30.55 13.20
N SER A 620 -2.51 31.50 12.46
CA SER A 620 -3.73 31.31 11.67
C SER A 620 -3.39 31.22 10.17
N PHE A 621 -4.38 31.14 9.28
CA PHE A 621 -4.18 31.14 7.81
C PHE A 621 -3.23 32.27 7.37
N GLY A 622 -2.30 31.97 6.46
CA GLY A 622 -1.23 32.90 6.05
C GLY A 622 -0.10 32.98 7.08
N ASN A 623 0.48 34.17 7.26
CA ASN A 623 1.51 34.44 8.27
C ASN A 623 0.97 35.37 9.38
N ILE A 624 -0.23 35.05 9.88
CA ILE A 624 -0.92 35.83 10.92
C ILE A 624 -0.64 35.24 12.30
N PHE A 625 -0.18 36.09 13.23
CA PHE A 625 0.14 35.72 14.61
C PHE A 625 -0.95 36.20 15.55
N VAL A 626 -1.66 35.25 16.17
CA VAL A 626 -2.76 35.51 17.11
C VAL A 626 -2.22 35.43 18.54
N HIS A 627 -2.15 36.56 19.24
CA HIS A 627 -1.67 36.62 20.62
C HIS A 627 -2.85 36.47 21.57
N LYS A 628 -2.89 35.36 22.31
CA LYS A 628 -3.97 35.04 23.25
C LYS A 628 -3.54 35.44 24.65
N GLY A 629 -4.38 36.20 25.33
CA GLY A 629 -4.01 36.78 26.61
C GLY A 629 -5.18 37.31 27.42
N THR A 630 -4.85 37.96 28.53
CA THR A 630 -5.81 38.59 29.44
C THR A 630 -5.40 40.04 29.68
N VAL A 631 -6.37 40.96 29.61
CA VAL A 631 -6.14 42.36 29.96
C VAL A 631 -6.01 42.48 31.47
N GLN A 632 -4.79 42.61 31.98
CA GLN A 632 -4.53 42.73 33.41
C GLN A 632 -4.84 44.12 33.97
N LYS A 633 -4.75 45.15 33.13
CA LYS A 633 -4.98 46.53 33.55
C LYS A 633 -5.53 47.37 32.40
N GLY A 634 -6.51 48.22 32.68
CA GLY A 634 -6.95 49.30 31.79
C GLY A 634 -7.81 48.85 30.61
N VAL A 635 -7.84 49.66 29.55
CA VAL A 635 -8.61 49.40 28.31
C VAL A 635 -7.66 49.41 27.11
N VAL A 636 -7.79 48.39 26.27
CA VAL A 636 -7.02 48.19 25.04
C VAL A 636 -7.91 48.53 23.85
N GLU A 637 -7.43 49.35 22.92
CA GLU A 637 -8.19 49.82 21.75
C GLU A 637 -7.45 49.43 20.45
N VAL A 638 -8.22 49.12 19.41
CA VAL A 638 -7.68 48.92 18.05
C VAL A 638 -7.01 50.22 17.55
N GLY A 639 -5.90 50.09 16.83
CA GLY A 639 -5.15 51.21 16.27
C GLY A 639 -4.22 51.93 17.27
N LYS A 640 -4.01 51.37 18.48
CA LYS A 640 -3.03 51.91 19.43
C LYS A 640 -1.65 51.27 19.28
N GLU A 641 -0.61 52.07 19.53
CA GLU A 641 0.77 51.58 19.64
C GLU A 641 0.95 50.83 20.97
N VAL A 642 1.60 49.67 20.90
CA VAL A 642 1.96 48.84 22.05
C VAL A 642 3.45 48.53 22.02
N LYS A 643 4.03 48.41 23.22
CA LYS A 643 5.33 47.76 23.39
C LYS A 643 5.10 46.28 23.67
N ALA A 644 5.36 45.45 22.66
CA ALA A 644 5.33 43.99 22.78
C ALA A 644 6.65 43.50 23.37
N ALA A 645 6.61 42.71 24.44
CA ALA A 645 7.80 42.19 25.13
C ALA A 645 7.62 40.72 25.54
N VAL A 646 8.49 39.86 25.01
CA VAL A 646 8.53 38.43 25.32
C VAL A 646 9.20 38.19 26.67
N ASP A 647 8.75 37.19 27.43
CA ASP A 647 9.45 36.73 28.62
C ASP A 647 10.80 36.09 28.23
N VAL A 648 11.87 36.82 28.53
CA VAL A 648 13.24 36.44 28.17
C VAL A 648 13.65 35.09 28.77
N LYS A 649 13.20 34.79 29.99
CA LYS A 649 13.57 33.54 30.68
C LYS A 649 12.87 32.35 30.03
N LEU A 650 11.57 32.46 29.79
CA LEU A 650 10.80 31.40 29.13
C LEU A 650 11.29 31.15 27.71
N ARG A 651 11.53 32.21 26.92
CA ARG A 651 12.12 32.08 25.59
C ARG A 651 13.47 31.37 25.62
N GLN A 652 14.35 31.71 26.56
CA GLN A 652 15.65 31.07 26.65
C GLN A 652 15.52 29.57 26.97
N ARG A 653 14.59 29.18 27.85
CA ARG A 653 14.34 27.75 28.13
C ARG A 653 13.83 27.01 26.89
N ALA A 654 12.87 27.59 26.16
CA ALA A 654 12.39 27.01 24.90
C ALA A 654 13.53 26.84 23.89
N LYS A 655 14.40 27.84 23.72
CA LYS A 655 15.57 27.75 22.82
C LYS A 655 16.55 26.64 23.21
N VAL A 656 16.81 26.48 24.52
CA VAL A 656 17.67 25.40 25.04
C VAL A 656 17.06 24.04 24.71
N HIS A 657 15.77 23.86 25.01
CA HIS A 657 15.07 22.62 24.72
C HIS A 657 14.97 22.32 23.21
N HIS A 658 14.73 23.32 22.38
CA HIS A 658 14.73 23.17 20.93
C HIS A 658 16.09 22.67 20.44
N THR A 659 17.19 23.32 20.87
CA THR A 659 18.54 22.90 20.47
C THR A 659 18.83 21.48 20.96
N ALA A 660 18.41 21.14 22.18
CA ALA A 660 18.55 19.81 22.74
C ALA A 660 17.76 18.74 21.94
N THR A 661 16.61 19.09 21.34
CA THR A 661 15.88 18.20 20.43
C THR A 661 16.75 17.79 19.23
N HIS A 662 17.47 18.73 18.61
CA HIS A 662 18.37 18.44 17.47
C HIS A 662 19.55 17.57 17.90
N LEU A 663 20.15 17.85 19.06
CA LEU A 663 21.21 17.02 19.62
C LEU A 663 20.70 15.60 19.91
N LEU A 664 19.53 15.47 20.52
CA LEU A 664 18.93 14.17 20.81
C LEU A 664 18.70 13.35 19.54
N GLN A 665 18.18 13.97 18.48
CA GLN A 665 18.01 13.30 17.19
C GLN A 665 19.35 12.82 16.61
N ALA A 666 20.39 13.66 16.65
CA ALA A 666 21.71 13.29 16.16
C ALA A 666 22.34 12.13 16.98
N ALA A 667 22.19 12.16 18.31
CA ALA A 667 22.68 11.11 19.20
C ALA A 667 21.95 9.78 18.96
N LEU A 668 20.62 9.82 18.85
CA LEU A 668 19.82 8.63 18.51
C LEU A 668 20.30 8.01 17.19
N LYS A 669 20.45 8.81 16.13
CA LYS A 669 20.95 8.31 14.83
C LYS A 669 22.33 7.67 14.93
N LYS A 670 23.21 8.22 15.78
CA LYS A 670 24.57 7.70 15.98
C LYS A 670 24.60 6.40 16.77
N VAL A 671 23.74 6.24 17.77
CA VAL A 671 23.73 5.08 18.69
C VAL A 671 22.89 3.92 18.16
N ILE A 672 21.68 4.21 17.65
CA ILE A 672 20.71 3.16 17.26
C ILE A 672 20.46 3.08 15.74
N GLY A 673 21.05 3.98 14.94
CA GLY A 673 21.11 3.90 13.49
C GLY A 673 20.43 5.04 12.73
N GLN A 674 20.89 5.25 11.48
CA GLN A 674 20.48 6.36 10.60
C GLN A 674 18.99 6.36 10.23
N GLU A 675 18.36 5.19 10.28
CA GLU A 675 16.93 4.95 10.00
C GLU A 675 16.00 5.65 11.01
N THR A 676 16.54 6.12 12.14
CA THR A 676 15.76 6.75 13.21
C THR A 676 15.17 8.07 12.72
N SER A 677 13.85 8.10 12.54
CA SER A 677 13.09 9.29 12.17
C SER A 677 12.26 9.83 13.33
N GLN A 678 12.12 11.15 13.40
CA GLN A 678 11.18 11.82 14.32
C GLN A 678 9.74 11.41 13.98
N ALA A 679 8.99 11.01 14.99
CA ALA A 679 7.55 10.70 14.93
C ALA A 679 6.71 11.80 15.60
N GLY A 680 7.30 12.57 16.53
CA GLY A 680 6.66 13.67 17.23
C GLY A 680 7.65 14.47 18.05
N SER A 681 7.35 15.74 18.32
CA SER A 681 8.17 16.59 19.19
C SER A 681 7.31 17.59 19.96
N LEU A 682 7.67 17.83 21.22
CA LEU A 682 7.15 18.90 22.05
C LEU A 682 8.34 19.63 22.69
N VAL A 683 8.41 20.93 22.48
CA VAL A 683 9.37 21.84 23.12
C VAL A 683 8.58 22.82 23.96
N ALA A 684 8.50 22.54 25.26
CA ALA A 684 7.84 23.39 26.25
C ALA A 684 8.89 24.16 27.07
N PHE A 685 8.45 25.10 27.91
CA PHE A 685 9.38 25.86 28.75
C PHE A 685 10.04 25.00 29.82
N ASP A 686 9.36 23.99 30.33
CA ASP A 686 9.79 23.16 31.45
C ASP A 686 10.40 21.81 31.04
N ARG A 687 10.09 21.33 29.83
CA ARG A 687 10.53 20.04 29.32
C ARG A 687 10.61 20.00 27.79
N LEU A 688 11.29 18.98 27.27
CA LEU A 688 11.17 18.53 25.89
C LEU A 688 10.70 17.08 25.84
N ARG A 689 9.96 16.72 24.78
CA ARG A 689 9.60 15.34 24.43
C ARG A 689 10.00 15.11 22.97
N PHE A 690 10.63 13.97 22.70
CA PHE A 690 10.99 13.55 21.36
C PHE A 690 10.53 12.11 21.15
N ASP A 691 9.57 11.94 20.24
CA ASP A 691 9.01 10.65 19.90
C ASP A 691 9.70 10.18 18.61
N PHE A 692 10.18 8.93 18.60
CA PHE A 692 10.88 8.36 17.44
C PHE A 692 10.49 6.91 17.23
N ASN A 693 10.59 6.47 15.98
CA ASN A 693 10.26 5.09 15.62
C ASN A 693 11.46 4.19 15.88
N PHE A 694 11.35 3.33 16.88
CA PHE A 694 12.32 2.28 17.13
C PHE A 694 11.62 1.00 17.57
N HIS A 695 12.15 -0.14 17.13
CA HIS A 695 11.47 -1.43 17.20
C HIS A 695 11.42 -2.04 18.61
N ARG A 696 12.11 -1.44 19.57
CA ARG A 696 12.19 -1.85 20.98
C ARG A 696 12.49 -0.65 21.87
N PRO A 697 12.30 -0.77 23.20
CA PRO A 697 12.86 0.20 24.14
C PRO A 697 14.38 0.32 24.03
N LEU A 698 14.92 1.51 24.33
CA LEU A 698 16.35 1.72 24.48
C LEU A 698 16.86 0.94 25.70
N ARG A 699 18.05 0.35 25.57
CA ARG A 699 18.76 -0.29 26.68
C ARG A 699 19.40 0.79 27.55
N ASP A 700 19.61 0.48 28.83
CA ASP A 700 20.26 1.40 29.77
C ASP A 700 21.65 1.86 29.27
N SER A 701 22.41 0.97 28.62
CA SER A 701 23.70 1.31 28.03
C SER A 701 23.59 2.26 26.83
N GLU A 702 22.53 2.14 26.03
CA GLU A 702 22.27 3.03 24.89
C GLU A 702 21.81 4.41 25.39
N LEU A 703 20.96 4.45 26.42
CA LEU A 703 20.54 5.68 27.08
C LEU A 703 21.74 6.45 27.65
N ALA A 704 22.63 5.76 28.37
CA ALA A 704 23.84 6.36 28.92
C ALA A 704 24.78 6.92 27.83
N GLU A 705 24.92 6.22 26.69
CA GLU A 705 25.73 6.69 25.58
C GLU A 705 25.09 7.89 24.86
N ILE A 706 23.77 7.90 24.68
CA ILE A 706 23.03 9.05 24.13
C ILE A 706 23.23 10.27 25.03
N GLU A 707 23.02 10.13 26.34
CA GLU A 707 23.20 11.20 27.32
C GLU A 707 24.65 11.73 27.29
N LYS A 708 25.64 10.83 27.24
CA LYS A 708 27.05 11.19 27.14
C LYS A 708 27.38 11.96 25.87
N LEU A 709 26.85 11.55 24.71
CA LEU A 709 27.06 12.25 23.44
C LEU A 709 26.51 13.67 23.48
N ILE A 710 25.26 13.82 23.95
CA ILE A 710 24.59 15.12 24.03
C ILE A 710 25.35 16.05 24.98
N ASN A 711 25.68 15.57 26.18
CA ASN A 711 26.42 16.37 27.15
C ASN A 711 27.83 16.72 26.65
N GLY A 712 28.50 15.80 25.94
CA GLY A 712 29.79 16.09 25.30
C GLY A 712 29.70 17.20 24.26
N TRP A 713 28.68 17.18 23.38
CA TRP A 713 28.50 18.25 22.39
C TRP A 713 28.16 19.61 23.01
N ILE A 714 27.45 19.61 24.14
CA ILE A 714 27.18 20.81 24.93
C ILE A 714 28.47 21.33 25.56
N GLU A 715 29.29 20.45 26.14
CA GLU A 715 30.56 20.77 26.79
C GLU A 715 31.60 21.33 25.78
N ASP A 716 31.60 20.78 24.57
CA ASP A 716 32.42 21.24 23.44
C ASP A 716 31.99 22.63 22.90
N ALA A 717 30.84 23.15 23.36
CA ALA A 717 30.26 24.41 22.87
C ALA A 717 30.19 24.48 21.34
N THR A 718 29.77 23.37 20.72
CA THR A 718 29.74 23.21 19.26
C THR A 718 29.00 24.37 18.60
N LEU A 719 29.61 25.00 17.58
CA LEU A 719 29.07 26.19 16.94
C LEU A 719 27.76 25.91 16.20
N LEU A 720 26.67 26.55 16.62
CA LEU A 720 25.40 26.57 15.91
C LEU A 720 25.42 27.65 14.82
N GLN A 721 25.13 27.27 13.57
CA GLN A 721 24.96 28.19 12.45
C GLN A 721 23.59 28.01 11.80
N THR A 722 22.93 29.12 11.47
CA THR A 722 21.70 29.17 10.67
C THR A 722 21.97 29.92 9.38
N LYS A 723 21.46 29.42 8.26
CA LYS A 723 21.58 30.04 6.94
C LYS A 723 20.28 29.80 6.15
N VAL A 724 19.79 30.84 5.50
CA VAL A 724 18.73 30.72 4.48
C VAL A 724 19.42 30.34 3.18
N MET A 725 18.92 29.30 2.51
CA MET A 725 19.51 28.80 1.27
C MET A 725 18.49 28.00 0.46
N PRO A 726 18.66 27.91 -0.87
CA PRO A 726 17.80 27.08 -1.70
C PRO A 726 17.70 25.64 -1.20
N LEU A 727 16.51 25.03 -1.28
CA LEU A 727 16.23 23.69 -0.76
C LEU A 727 17.22 22.61 -1.26
N VAL A 728 17.67 22.71 -2.51
CA VAL A 728 18.62 21.77 -3.13
C VAL A 728 20.01 21.85 -2.47
N ASP A 729 20.45 23.06 -2.16
CA ASP A 729 21.74 23.31 -1.51
C ASP A 729 21.70 22.85 -0.06
N ALA A 730 20.58 23.09 0.63
CA ALA A 730 20.36 22.60 2.00
C ALA A 730 20.47 21.07 2.08
N LYS A 731 19.79 20.35 1.18
CA LYS A 731 19.87 18.88 1.11
C LYS A 731 21.29 18.39 0.82
N SER A 732 21.99 19.06 -0.09
CA SER A 732 23.38 18.72 -0.45
C SER A 732 24.37 18.98 0.70
N ALA A 733 24.09 19.97 1.55
CA ALA A 733 24.84 20.27 2.76
C ALA A 733 24.54 19.31 3.93
N GLY A 734 23.67 18.31 3.72
CA GLY A 734 23.32 17.30 4.72
C GLY A 734 22.12 17.67 5.59
N ALA A 735 21.30 18.65 5.19
CA ALA A 735 20.04 18.93 5.88
C ALA A 735 19.10 17.72 5.81
N ILE A 736 18.59 17.31 6.96
CA ILE A 736 17.64 16.22 7.08
C ILE A 736 16.24 16.84 7.06
N ALA A 737 15.46 16.51 6.04
CA ALA A 737 14.06 16.94 5.96
C ALA A 737 13.24 16.23 7.06
N MET A 738 12.45 17.00 7.80
CA MET A 738 11.55 16.47 8.81
C MET A 738 10.26 15.95 8.16
N PHE A 739 9.69 14.89 8.73
CA PHE A 739 8.46 14.28 8.21
C PHE A 739 7.27 15.23 8.41
N GLY A 740 6.56 15.57 7.32
CA GLY A 740 5.33 16.36 7.35
C GLY A 740 5.50 17.88 7.26
N GLU A 741 6.73 18.40 7.23
CA GLU A 741 6.98 19.84 7.05
C GLU A 741 6.97 20.24 5.57
N LYS A 742 6.30 21.35 5.25
CA LYS A 742 6.38 22.00 3.94
C LYS A 742 7.49 23.06 4.00
N TYR A 743 8.55 22.85 3.23
CA TYR A 743 9.62 23.84 3.05
C TYR A 743 9.29 24.76 1.86
N GLY A 744 9.61 26.05 2.00
CA GLY A 744 9.56 27.01 0.90
C GLY A 744 10.65 26.73 -0.15
N GLU A 745 10.78 27.60 -1.15
CA GLU A 745 11.88 27.50 -2.12
C GLU A 745 13.26 27.81 -1.48
N GLU A 746 13.28 28.51 -0.35
CA GLU A 746 14.47 28.90 0.46
C GLU A 746 14.27 28.68 1.96
#